data_AF-A0AAD7SU53-F1
#
_entry.id   AF-A0AAD7SU53-F1
#
_cell.length_a   1.000
_cell.length_b   1.000
_cell.length_c   1.000
_cell.angle_alpha   90.00
_cell.angle_beta   90.00
_cell.angle_gamma   90.00
#
_symmetry.space_group_name_H-M   'P 1'
#
loop_
_entity.id
_entity.type
_entity.pdbx_description
1 polymer ?
#
loop_
_entity_poly.entity_id
_entity_poly.type
_entity_poly.pdbx_seq_one_letter_code
_entity_poly.pdbx_strand_id
1 'polypeptide(L)'
;MPRYLPLRCILTLVSSLSVLGDADSAQDGAPPSKIAIIGAGIGGTATAHFLRQHFGSEVRIDVFEKGTVGGRLATVTVNHQEYESGGSIIHSLNLHMQDFVKQLGLKHRRSVAGKTAVFNGEEFILEETDWYLLDLFRLWWRYGISFIRLQMWVEEIMEKFMRIYKYQAHGYAFSSVEELLNSLGGSGFLNMTRRSLSESLLELGVSQRFIDEVIAPIMRVNYGQNISIPAFVGAVSLAGAQANLWAVEGGNKLVCLGLLKLAKATLIQAQVTTISRQTTGESTQYQLNYEGETEEESELYDIVVVATPLQDRVGAGISFQGFEPELPDIAGSYHHTVASIVHGYLNCSYFGFPDPKLFPFASVLTTDNPGLFFNSVACVCPVNISTNFRRKQAQEASVYKVFSQQPLGKPELKTIFKSYYSVQVTDWQAYPHYGSTQGLPPVVLHDSLYYLNGVEWAGSAMEMSSVAAKNIALLAYHRWSRQLEMIDQKDLMHKIKTELGHCSFRKATMKLNKFVTSSRRKNRKRHFNAPSHIRRKIMSSPLSKELRQKYNVRSVPIRKDDEVQVVRGHYKGQQIGKVVQVYRKKYIIYIERVQREKANGTTVHVGIHPSKVVITRLKLDKDRKKILERKAKSRQDGKEKGKYKEETIEKMQE
;
A
#
# COMPACT_ATOMS: atom_id res chain seq x y z
N MET A 1 -12.17 -53.11 -23.23
CA MET A 1 -13.35 -52.48 -22.59
C MET A 1 -13.74 -51.25 -23.41
N PRO A 2 -15.04 -51.08 -23.74
CA PRO A 2 -15.58 -49.93 -24.48
C PRO A 2 -15.66 -48.70 -23.54
N ARG A 3 -15.69 -47.41 -23.91
CA ARG A 3 -16.20 -46.57 -25.04
C ARG A 3 -17.28 -45.63 -24.47
N TYR A 4 -17.13 -44.35 -24.82
CA TYR A 4 -18.13 -43.26 -24.88
C TYR A 4 -18.24 -42.19 -23.77
N LEU A 5 -18.69 -41.04 -24.27
CA LEU A 5 -18.48 -39.63 -23.92
C LEU A 5 -19.87 -39.01 -23.56
N PRO A 6 -20.05 -37.67 -23.50
CA PRO A 6 -20.41 -36.82 -22.35
C PRO A 6 -21.91 -36.40 -22.31
N LEU A 7 -22.36 -35.64 -21.28
CA LEU A 7 -23.47 -34.68 -21.44
C LEU A 7 -23.59 -33.63 -20.31
N ARG A 8 -24.01 -32.42 -20.72
CA ARG A 8 -24.41 -31.24 -19.93
C ARG A 8 -25.84 -31.35 -19.39
N CYS A 9 -26.10 -30.60 -18.30
CA CYS A 9 -27.35 -29.91 -17.88
C CYS A 9 -28.68 -30.68 -17.84
N ILE A 10 -29.34 -30.76 -16.66
CA ILE A 10 -30.80 -30.52 -16.47
C ILE A 10 -31.06 -30.06 -15.01
N LEU A 11 -31.92 -29.04 -14.88
CA LEU A 11 -32.49 -28.42 -13.68
C LEU A 11 -33.51 -29.32 -12.92
N THR A 12 -33.63 -29.03 -11.62
CA THR A 12 -34.85 -29.00 -10.76
C THR A 12 -35.86 -30.16 -10.78
N LEU A 13 -36.12 -30.73 -9.59
CA LEU A 13 -37.49 -30.87 -9.09
C LEU A 13 -37.53 -30.98 -7.56
N VAL A 14 -38.47 -30.24 -7.00
CA VAL A 14 -38.81 -29.99 -5.60
C VAL A 14 -39.57 -31.17 -5.01
N SER A 15 -39.38 -31.45 -3.71
CA SER A 15 -40.42 -32.08 -2.90
C SER A 15 -40.50 -31.43 -1.52
N SER A 16 -41.64 -30.76 -1.34
CA SER A 16 -42.29 -30.20 -0.16
C SER A 16 -42.32 -31.08 1.09
N LEU A 17 -42.13 -30.45 2.26
CA LEU A 17 -42.78 -30.84 3.51
C LEU A 17 -43.18 -29.56 4.26
N SER A 18 -44.48 -29.30 4.25
CA SER A 18 -45.15 -28.24 5.02
C SER A 18 -45.46 -28.74 6.43
N VAL A 19 -45.09 -27.96 7.44
CA VAL A 19 -45.66 -28.03 8.79
C VAL A 19 -46.18 -26.63 9.13
N LEU A 20 -47.49 -26.55 9.35
CA LEU A 20 -48.21 -25.46 10.03
C LEU A 20 -47.60 -25.28 11.43
N GLY A 21 -47.37 -24.13 12.03
CA GLY A 21 -47.79 -22.76 11.81
C GLY A 21 -47.60 -22.08 13.17
N ASP A 22 -46.88 -20.97 13.23
CA ASP A 22 -47.06 -19.93 14.23
C ASP A 22 -46.62 -18.61 13.59
N ALA A 23 -47.47 -17.61 13.70
CA ALA A 23 -47.32 -16.32 13.05
C ALA A 23 -46.28 -15.50 13.80
N ASP A 24 -45.04 -15.48 13.29
CA ASP A 24 -44.03 -14.49 13.63
C ASP A 24 -43.52 -13.87 12.32
N SER A 25 -44.08 -12.71 11.98
CA SER A 25 -43.79 -12.02 10.73
C SER A 25 -42.60 -11.07 10.90
N ALA A 26 -41.41 -11.61 10.74
CA ALA A 26 -40.21 -10.86 10.33
C ALA A 26 -39.46 -11.69 9.29
N GLN A 27 -39.29 -11.17 8.07
CA GLN A 27 -38.57 -11.85 6.98
C GLN A 27 -37.11 -12.10 7.37
N ASP A 28 -36.77 -13.34 7.69
CA ASP A 28 -35.41 -13.77 8.02
C ASP A 28 -34.57 -13.86 6.72
N GLY A 29 -33.60 -12.96 6.55
CA GLY A 29 -32.48 -13.12 5.60
C GLY A 29 -32.57 -12.43 4.22
N ALA A 30 -33.56 -11.56 3.96
CA ALA A 30 -33.57 -10.77 2.72
C ALA A 30 -32.51 -9.63 2.76
N PRO A 31 -31.80 -9.35 1.66
CA PRO A 31 -30.92 -8.19 1.60
C PRO A 31 -31.71 -6.88 1.73
N PRO A 32 -31.08 -5.77 2.16
CA PRO A 32 -31.72 -4.46 2.14
C PRO A 32 -32.15 -4.13 0.72
N SER A 33 -33.28 -3.46 0.58
CA SER A 33 -33.83 -3.08 -0.72
C SER A 33 -33.06 -1.89 -1.29
N LYS A 34 -32.81 -0.86 -0.47
CA LYS A 34 -32.14 0.38 -0.90
C LYS A 34 -31.10 0.86 0.09
N ILE A 35 -29.94 1.24 -0.44
CA ILE A 35 -28.85 1.87 0.32
C ILE A 35 -28.50 3.22 -0.32
N ALA A 36 -28.44 4.27 0.50
CA ALA A 36 -27.94 5.57 0.10
C ALA A 36 -26.50 5.81 0.57
N ILE A 37 -25.70 6.43 -0.29
CA ILE A 37 -24.35 6.91 0.05
C ILE A 37 -24.26 8.38 -0.34
N ILE A 38 -23.88 9.24 0.60
CA ILE A 38 -23.84 10.69 0.40
C ILE A 38 -22.39 11.12 0.20
N GLY A 39 -22.02 11.44 -1.03
CA GLY A 39 -20.68 11.83 -1.47
C GLY A 39 -20.02 10.78 -2.36
N ALA A 40 -19.61 11.15 -3.58
CA ALA A 40 -18.96 10.30 -4.57
C ALA A 40 -17.43 10.51 -4.62
N GLY A 41 -16.81 10.81 -3.48
CA GLY A 41 -15.36 10.72 -3.30
C GLY A 41 -14.87 9.27 -3.25
N ILE A 42 -13.56 9.06 -3.05
CA ILE A 42 -12.98 7.72 -2.94
C ILE A 42 -13.62 6.88 -1.82
N GLY A 43 -13.94 7.49 -0.68
CA GLY A 43 -14.65 6.82 0.42
C GLY A 43 -16.03 6.30 0.01
N GLY A 44 -16.90 7.18 -0.49
CA GLY A 44 -18.27 6.77 -0.87
C GLY A 44 -18.32 5.80 -2.04
N THR A 45 -17.50 6.02 -3.07
CA THR A 45 -17.43 5.11 -4.24
C THR A 45 -16.84 3.73 -3.89
N ALA A 46 -15.84 3.67 -2.98
CA ALA A 46 -15.36 2.41 -2.44
C ALA A 46 -16.41 1.71 -1.57
N THR A 47 -17.19 2.47 -0.78
CA THR A 47 -18.28 1.90 0.02
C THR A 47 -19.34 1.26 -0.89
N ALA A 48 -19.74 1.93 -1.96
CA ALA A 48 -20.67 1.38 -2.95
C ALA A 48 -20.16 0.05 -3.52
N HIS A 49 -18.88 0.03 -3.92
CA HIS A 49 -18.22 -1.17 -4.43
C HIS A 49 -18.22 -2.32 -3.42
N PHE A 50 -17.85 -2.06 -2.16
CA PHE A 50 -17.78 -3.11 -1.14
C PHE A 50 -19.16 -3.57 -0.64
N LEU A 51 -20.15 -2.68 -0.56
CA LEU A 51 -21.53 -3.07 -0.26
C LEU A 51 -22.09 -3.96 -1.37
N ARG A 52 -21.83 -3.65 -2.64
CA ARG A 52 -22.22 -4.51 -3.77
C ARG A 52 -21.61 -5.91 -3.67
N GLN A 53 -20.35 -6.03 -3.22
CA GLN A 53 -19.71 -7.33 -3.04
C GLN A 53 -20.39 -8.20 -1.96
N HIS A 54 -20.93 -7.57 -0.91
CA HIS A 54 -21.50 -8.28 0.23
C HIS A 54 -23.00 -8.54 0.09
N PHE A 55 -23.77 -7.57 -0.38
CA PHE A 55 -25.23 -7.67 -0.51
C PHE A 55 -25.71 -8.21 -1.87
N GLY A 56 -24.80 -8.43 -2.83
CA GLY A 56 -25.15 -9.02 -4.13
C GLY A 56 -25.82 -8.03 -5.09
N SER A 57 -26.38 -8.54 -6.21
CA SER A 57 -26.95 -7.72 -7.30
C SER A 57 -28.32 -7.12 -7.01
N GLU A 58 -29.07 -7.70 -6.06
CA GLU A 58 -30.48 -7.35 -5.84
C GLU A 58 -30.67 -6.00 -5.15
N VAL A 59 -29.69 -5.56 -4.34
CA VAL A 59 -29.77 -4.27 -3.65
C VAL A 59 -29.63 -3.10 -4.61
N ARG A 60 -30.49 -2.08 -4.49
CA ARG A 60 -30.29 -0.79 -5.16
C ARG A 60 -29.34 0.06 -4.32
N ILE A 61 -28.27 0.55 -4.94
CA ILE A 61 -27.29 1.44 -4.29
C ILE A 61 -27.33 2.76 -5.03
N ASP A 62 -27.74 3.81 -4.33
CA ASP A 62 -27.76 5.16 -4.86
C ASP A 62 -26.63 5.97 -4.20
N VAL A 63 -25.88 6.70 -5.02
CA VAL A 63 -24.79 7.57 -4.57
C VAL A 63 -25.14 8.99 -4.95
N PHE A 64 -25.31 9.85 -3.94
CA PHE A 64 -25.62 11.26 -4.09
C PHE A 64 -24.33 12.07 -4.20
N GLU A 65 -24.22 12.92 -5.22
CA GLU A 65 -23.08 13.82 -5.41
C GLU A 65 -23.53 15.18 -5.93
N LYS A 66 -23.23 16.24 -5.18
CA LYS A 66 -23.57 17.62 -5.58
C LYS A 66 -22.62 18.21 -6.62
N GLY A 67 -21.36 17.77 -6.60
CA GLY A 67 -20.28 18.28 -7.44
C GLY A 67 -19.79 17.25 -8.45
N THR A 68 -18.48 17.20 -8.68
CA THR A 68 -17.90 16.20 -9.59
C THR A 68 -17.49 14.96 -8.81
N VAL A 69 -17.81 13.78 -9.36
CA VAL A 69 -17.32 12.49 -8.84
C VAL A 69 -15.80 12.51 -8.68
N GLY A 70 -15.32 12.06 -7.52
CA GLY A 70 -13.92 12.07 -7.13
C GLY A 70 -13.64 13.01 -5.95
N GLY A 71 -14.48 14.02 -5.72
CA GLY A 71 -14.31 14.97 -4.62
C GLY A 71 -12.91 15.61 -4.61
N ARG A 72 -12.15 15.37 -3.54
CA ARG A 72 -10.75 15.85 -3.39
C ARG A 72 -9.74 15.14 -4.31
N LEU A 73 -10.13 14.17 -5.12
CA LEU A 73 -9.34 13.65 -6.24
C LEU A 73 -9.71 14.42 -7.50
N ALA A 74 -9.33 15.69 -7.55
CA ALA A 74 -9.68 16.59 -8.64
C ALA A 74 -8.48 16.86 -9.56
N THR A 75 -8.80 17.13 -10.82
CA THR A 75 -7.86 17.61 -11.83
C THR A 75 -8.27 18.99 -12.33
N VAL A 76 -7.30 19.78 -12.79
CA VAL A 76 -7.55 21.03 -13.51
C VAL A 76 -6.92 20.97 -14.89
N THR A 77 -7.55 21.63 -15.86
CA THR A 77 -7.06 21.69 -17.24
C THR A 77 -6.23 22.95 -17.45
N VAL A 78 -4.99 22.78 -17.91
CA VAL A 78 -4.07 23.85 -18.27
C VAL A 78 -3.43 23.49 -19.59
N ASN A 79 -3.51 24.36 -20.59
CA ASN A 79 -2.95 24.14 -21.93
C ASN A 79 -3.35 22.78 -22.54
N HIS A 80 -4.65 22.47 -22.50
CA HIS A 80 -5.25 21.22 -22.99
C HIS A 80 -4.72 19.93 -22.33
N GLN A 81 -4.04 20.04 -21.19
CA GLN A 81 -3.59 18.91 -20.37
C GLN A 81 -4.18 18.99 -18.97
N GLU A 82 -4.51 17.85 -18.39
CA GLU A 82 -5.01 17.76 -17.01
C GLU A 82 -3.87 17.54 -16.01
N TYR A 83 -3.98 18.18 -14.86
CA TYR A 83 -3.04 18.09 -13.74
C TYR A 83 -3.78 17.83 -12.43
N GLU A 84 -3.20 17.04 -11.53
CA GLU A 84 -3.75 16.78 -10.20
C GLU A 84 -3.74 18.04 -9.33
N SER A 85 -4.92 18.59 -9.03
CA SER A 85 -5.06 19.70 -8.07
C SER A 85 -5.25 19.19 -6.65
N GLY A 86 -5.84 18.01 -6.47
CA GLY A 86 -6.06 17.36 -5.17
C GLY A 86 -5.06 16.25 -4.83
N GLY A 87 -5.56 15.12 -4.33
CA GLY A 87 -4.78 13.96 -3.92
C GLY A 87 -4.00 13.32 -5.08
N SER A 88 -2.67 13.50 -5.10
CA SER A 88 -1.85 13.27 -6.29
C SER A 88 -1.00 12.00 -6.29
N ILE A 89 -0.76 11.38 -5.13
CA ILE A 89 0.18 10.26 -4.98
C ILE A 89 -0.40 9.14 -4.12
N ILE A 90 -0.07 7.91 -4.47
CA ILE A 90 -0.52 6.68 -3.82
C ILE A 90 0.71 5.86 -3.45
N HIS A 91 0.74 5.32 -2.24
CA HIS A 91 1.86 4.51 -1.76
C HIS A 91 1.73 3.05 -2.24
N SER A 92 2.85 2.33 -2.38
CA SER A 92 2.84 0.92 -2.83
C SER A 92 2.30 -0.08 -1.81
N LEU A 93 1.92 0.37 -0.61
CA LEU A 93 1.30 -0.46 0.43
C LEU A 93 -0.18 -0.09 0.67
N ASN A 94 -0.73 0.77 -0.19
CA ASN A 94 -2.16 1.07 -0.25
C ASN A 94 -2.85 -0.05 -1.05
N LEU A 95 -3.19 -1.15 -0.37
CA LEU A 95 -3.60 -2.38 -1.04
C LEU A 95 -4.98 -2.27 -1.66
N HIS A 96 -5.90 -1.50 -1.07
CA HIS A 96 -7.22 -1.26 -1.68
C HIS A 96 -7.06 -0.46 -2.97
N MET A 97 -6.29 0.63 -2.96
CA MET A 97 -6.04 1.41 -4.18
C MET A 97 -5.36 0.58 -5.28
N GLN A 98 -4.41 -0.30 -4.94
CA GLN A 98 -3.81 -1.22 -5.91
C GLN A 98 -4.82 -2.21 -6.49
N ASP A 99 -5.67 -2.77 -5.64
CA ASP A 99 -6.68 -3.73 -6.07
C ASP A 99 -7.73 -3.06 -6.96
N PHE A 100 -8.18 -1.84 -6.61
CA PHE A 100 -9.11 -1.08 -7.45
C PHE A 100 -8.53 -0.80 -8.84
N VAL A 101 -7.29 -0.30 -8.92
CA VAL A 101 -6.62 -0.03 -10.20
C VAL A 101 -6.50 -1.29 -11.04
N LYS A 102 -6.17 -2.42 -10.40
CA LYS A 102 -6.09 -3.73 -11.07
C LYS A 102 -7.46 -4.21 -11.57
N GLN A 103 -8.50 -4.15 -10.74
CA GLN A 103 -9.86 -4.57 -11.11
C GLN A 103 -10.41 -3.72 -12.26
N LEU A 104 -10.10 -2.42 -12.27
CA LEU A 104 -10.55 -1.47 -13.30
C LEU A 104 -9.72 -1.51 -14.59
N GLY A 105 -8.63 -2.27 -14.62
CA GLY A 105 -7.71 -2.29 -15.76
C GLY A 105 -7.00 -0.96 -16.00
N LEU A 106 -6.91 -0.11 -14.96
CA LEU A 106 -6.21 1.16 -15.01
C LEU A 106 -4.69 0.96 -14.96
N LYS A 107 -3.94 1.92 -15.49
CA LYS A 107 -2.48 1.86 -15.56
C LYS A 107 -1.83 2.81 -14.57
N HIS A 108 -0.65 2.42 -14.10
CA HIS A 108 0.20 3.34 -13.35
C HIS A 108 0.77 4.39 -14.30
N ARG A 109 0.58 5.66 -13.95
CA ARG A 109 1.23 6.78 -14.63
C ARG A 109 2.73 6.60 -14.57
N ARG A 110 3.40 6.86 -15.70
CA ARG A 110 4.86 6.85 -15.79
C ARG A 110 5.48 7.79 -14.74
N SER A 111 6.49 7.31 -14.03
CA SER A 111 7.27 8.15 -13.10
C SER A 111 8.28 9.02 -13.84
N VAL A 112 8.39 10.29 -13.43
CA VAL A 112 9.35 11.27 -13.96
C VAL A 112 10.17 11.79 -12.79
N ALA A 113 11.45 11.39 -12.74
CA ALA A 113 12.37 11.76 -11.67
C ALA A 113 12.48 13.29 -11.55
N GLY A 114 12.62 13.79 -10.33
CA GLY A 114 12.78 15.21 -10.03
C GLY A 114 13.41 15.37 -8.66
N LYS A 115 14.35 16.32 -8.55
CA LYS A 115 15.05 16.61 -7.30
C LYS A 115 14.22 17.53 -6.42
N THR A 116 14.33 17.34 -5.13
CA THR A 116 13.65 18.12 -4.11
C THR A 116 14.64 18.95 -3.32
N ALA A 117 14.24 20.14 -2.89
CA ALA A 117 15.02 20.97 -1.97
C ALA A 117 14.12 21.56 -0.87
N VAL A 118 14.73 21.93 0.25
CA VAL A 118 14.08 22.62 1.37
C VAL A 118 14.65 24.02 1.48
N PHE A 119 13.78 25.02 1.41
CA PHE A 119 14.08 26.44 1.48
C PHE A 119 13.58 27.04 2.79
N ASN A 120 14.43 27.80 3.50
CA ASN A 120 14.05 28.39 4.80
C ASN A 120 13.55 29.83 4.71
N GLY A 121 13.52 30.42 3.52
CA GLY A 121 13.19 31.83 3.29
C GLY A 121 14.39 32.68 2.83
N GLU A 122 15.59 32.20 3.07
CA GLU A 122 16.85 32.88 2.72
C GLU A 122 17.73 32.00 1.82
N GLU A 123 17.90 30.73 2.19
CA GLU A 123 18.75 29.77 1.49
C GLU A 123 18.16 28.35 1.44
N PHE A 124 18.75 27.51 0.60
CA PHE A 124 18.46 26.08 0.60
C PHE A 124 19.25 25.38 1.70
N ILE A 125 18.53 24.80 2.66
CA ILE A 125 19.14 24.08 3.79
C ILE A 125 19.33 22.58 3.50
N LEU A 126 18.58 22.06 2.54
CA LEU A 126 18.68 20.69 2.04
C LEU A 126 18.42 20.65 0.53
N GLU A 127 19.25 19.86 -0.15
CA GLU A 127 19.20 19.67 -1.59
C GLU A 127 19.42 18.20 -1.92
N GLU A 128 18.48 17.60 -2.64
CA GLU A 128 18.60 16.26 -3.20
C GLU A 128 19.56 16.26 -4.40
N THR A 129 20.43 15.26 -4.46
CA THR A 129 21.42 15.12 -5.54
C THR A 129 21.14 13.89 -6.39
N ASP A 130 21.86 13.71 -7.51
CA ASP A 130 21.77 12.47 -8.29
C ASP A 130 22.43 11.28 -7.58
N TRP A 131 23.12 11.51 -6.46
CA TRP A 131 23.95 10.54 -5.76
C TRP A 131 23.33 10.17 -4.42
N TYR A 132 22.48 9.15 -4.41
CA TYR A 132 21.80 8.66 -3.20
C TYR A 132 22.72 8.47 -1.99
N LEU A 133 23.94 7.94 -2.18
CA LEU A 133 24.91 7.75 -1.09
C LEU A 133 25.43 9.08 -0.50
N LEU A 134 25.56 10.11 -1.33
CA LEU A 134 25.96 11.45 -0.89
C LEU A 134 24.86 12.08 -0.05
N ASP A 135 23.60 11.97 -0.48
CA ASP A 135 22.46 12.48 0.28
C ASP A 135 22.35 11.78 1.63
N LEU A 136 22.50 10.45 1.66
CA LEU A 136 22.50 9.68 2.90
C LEU A 136 23.65 10.10 3.84
N PHE A 137 24.84 10.36 3.29
CA PHE A 137 25.98 10.87 4.07
C PHE A 137 25.71 12.28 4.62
N ARG A 138 25.16 13.19 3.81
CA ARG A 138 24.79 14.55 4.25
C ARG A 138 23.75 14.53 5.36
N LEU A 139 22.72 13.69 5.22
CA LEU A 139 21.70 13.49 6.24
C LEU A 139 22.32 12.95 7.54
N TRP A 140 23.19 11.94 7.44
CA TRP A 140 23.87 11.37 8.61
C TRP A 140 24.81 12.38 9.29
N TRP A 141 25.57 13.14 8.52
CA TRP A 141 26.49 14.15 9.05
C TRP A 141 25.74 15.29 9.76
N ARG A 142 24.65 15.78 9.17
CA ARG A 142 23.89 16.93 9.69
C ARG A 142 22.94 16.56 10.83
N TYR A 143 22.37 15.36 10.81
CA TYR A 143 21.27 14.94 11.71
C TYR A 143 21.56 13.67 12.52
N GLY A 144 22.74 13.07 12.37
CA GLY A 144 23.12 11.83 13.02
C GLY A 144 22.23 10.66 12.58
N ILE A 145 21.76 9.88 13.56
CA ILE A 145 20.92 8.69 13.32
C ILE A 145 19.41 9.00 13.31
N SER A 146 19.02 10.28 13.32
CA SER A 146 17.60 10.71 13.35
C SER A 146 16.79 10.14 12.18
N PHE A 147 17.36 10.12 10.97
CA PHE A 147 16.74 9.54 9.78
C PHE A 147 16.46 8.04 9.95
N ILE A 148 17.40 7.28 10.53
CA ILE A 148 17.23 5.83 10.76
C ILE A 148 16.14 5.58 11.81
N ARG A 149 16.12 6.37 12.89
CA ARG A 149 15.08 6.29 13.93
C ARG A 149 13.70 6.55 13.35
N LEU A 150 13.57 7.59 12.52
CA LEU A 150 12.34 7.91 11.80
C LEU A 150 11.89 6.74 10.92
N GLN A 151 12.80 6.22 10.09
CA GLN A 151 12.47 5.13 9.16
C GLN A 151 12.00 3.88 9.91
N MET A 152 12.69 3.47 10.97
CA MET A 152 12.29 2.33 11.79
C MET A 152 10.91 2.54 12.44
N TRP A 153 10.64 3.75 12.93
CA TRP A 153 9.36 4.09 13.56
C TRP A 153 8.19 4.04 12.56
N VAL A 154 8.35 4.63 11.37
CA VAL A 154 7.33 4.57 10.32
C VAL A 154 7.12 3.14 9.83
N GLU A 155 8.19 2.37 9.63
CA GLU A 155 8.11 0.96 9.21
C GLU A 155 7.35 0.10 10.24
N GLU A 156 7.57 0.31 11.55
CA GLU A 156 6.86 -0.42 12.61
C GLU A 156 5.35 -0.11 12.59
N ILE A 157 4.99 1.17 12.47
CA ILE A 157 3.59 1.60 12.39
C ILE A 157 2.93 1.00 11.15
N MET A 158 3.62 1.05 10.02
CA MET A 158 3.13 0.51 8.76
C MET A 158 2.94 -1.01 8.87
N GLU A 159 3.88 -1.77 9.45
CA GLU A 159 3.73 -3.21 9.68
C GLU A 159 2.50 -3.55 10.52
N LYS A 160 2.24 -2.77 11.58
CA LYS A 160 1.04 -2.91 12.42
C LYS A 160 -0.23 -2.54 11.64
N PHE A 161 -0.21 -1.46 10.87
CA PHE A 161 -1.34 -1.02 10.07
C PHE A 161 -1.74 -2.06 9.01
N MET A 162 -0.78 -2.74 8.36
CA MET A 162 -1.02 -3.79 7.35
C MET A 162 -1.86 -4.97 7.87
N ARG A 163 -2.08 -5.11 9.18
CA ARG A 163 -2.98 -6.11 9.76
C ARG A 163 -4.43 -5.90 9.32
N ILE A 164 -4.83 -4.66 9.02
CA ILE A 164 -6.22 -4.31 8.67
C ILE A 164 -6.73 -5.11 7.47
N TYR A 165 -5.89 -5.29 6.45
CA TYR A 165 -6.27 -6.04 5.26
C TYR A 165 -6.55 -7.52 5.57
N LYS A 166 -5.83 -8.09 6.53
CA LYS A 166 -6.09 -9.47 6.98
C LYS A 166 -7.41 -9.53 7.73
N TYR A 167 -7.67 -8.57 8.60
CA TYR A 167 -8.91 -8.52 9.37
C TYR A 167 -10.12 -8.41 8.45
N GLN A 168 -10.07 -7.45 7.52
CA GLN A 168 -11.14 -7.23 6.54
C GLN A 168 -11.32 -8.41 5.58
N ALA A 169 -10.24 -9.12 5.22
CA ALA A 169 -10.33 -10.33 4.40
C ALA A 169 -11.00 -11.52 5.12
N HIS A 170 -10.95 -11.55 6.45
CA HIS A 170 -11.68 -12.54 7.27
C HIS A 170 -13.07 -12.04 7.70
N GLY A 171 -13.48 -10.86 7.24
CA GLY A 171 -14.78 -10.29 7.54
C GLY A 171 -14.86 -9.47 8.83
N TYR A 172 -13.77 -9.27 9.59
CA TYR A 172 -13.87 -8.51 10.83
C TYR A 172 -14.15 -7.02 10.57
N ALA A 173 -15.04 -6.45 11.38
CA ALA A 173 -15.44 -5.04 11.34
C ALA A 173 -15.32 -4.38 12.72
N PHE A 174 -15.26 -3.05 12.72
CA PHE A 174 -15.09 -2.23 13.91
C PHE A 174 -16.17 -1.15 14.00
N SER A 175 -16.79 -0.99 15.16
CA SER A 175 -17.87 -0.02 15.40
C SER A 175 -17.37 1.42 15.59
N SER A 176 -16.08 1.59 15.87
CA SER A 176 -15.45 2.90 16.04
C SER A 176 -14.04 2.94 15.44
N VAL A 177 -13.54 4.15 15.16
CA VAL A 177 -12.16 4.35 14.72
C VAL A 177 -11.18 3.98 15.83
N GLU A 178 -11.54 4.22 17.09
CA GLU A 178 -10.71 3.84 18.25
C GLU A 178 -10.55 2.32 18.33
N GLU A 179 -11.63 1.54 18.20
CA GLU A 179 -11.54 0.07 18.25
C GLU A 179 -10.76 -0.47 17.05
N LEU A 180 -10.92 0.13 15.87
CA LEU A 180 -10.10 -0.18 14.70
C LEU A 180 -8.62 0.04 15.00
N LEU A 181 -8.23 1.22 15.49
CA LEU A 181 -6.82 1.54 15.77
C LEU A 181 -6.24 0.65 16.88
N ASN A 182 -7.04 0.39 17.93
CA ASN A 182 -6.66 -0.48 19.03
C ASN A 182 -6.42 -1.93 18.54
N SER A 183 -7.26 -2.45 17.66
CA SER A 183 -7.08 -3.79 17.09
C SER A 183 -5.79 -3.94 16.25
N LEU A 184 -5.30 -2.85 15.66
CA LEU A 184 -4.12 -2.84 14.81
C LEU A 184 -2.83 -2.68 15.61
N GLY A 185 -2.78 -1.67 16.48
CA GLY A 185 -1.57 -1.24 17.18
C GLY A 185 -1.68 -1.20 18.71
N GLY A 186 -2.82 -1.62 19.28
CA GLY A 186 -3.12 -1.50 20.71
C GLY A 186 -3.24 -0.05 21.17
N SER A 187 -3.05 0.15 22.48
CA SER A 187 -3.01 1.48 23.10
C SER A 187 -1.94 2.40 22.49
N GLY A 188 -0.92 1.85 21.84
CA GLY A 188 0.11 2.63 21.14
C GLY A 188 -0.46 3.52 20.04
N PHE A 189 -1.34 2.99 19.19
CA PHE A 189 -1.97 3.80 18.13
C PHE A 189 -2.94 4.82 18.71
N LEU A 190 -3.73 4.46 19.72
CA LEU A 190 -4.61 5.40 20.41
C LEU A 190 -3.82 6.55 21.04
N ASN A 191 -2.73 6.25 21.73
CA ASN A 191 -1.87 7.26 22.33
C ASN A 191 -1.30 8.22 21.27
N MET A 192 -0.92 7.70 20.10
CA MET A 192 -0.44 8.52 18.98
C MET A 192 -1.52 9.44 18.38
N THR A 193 -2.81 9.18 18.58
CA THR A 193 -3.88 10.11 18.16
C THR A 193 -4.04 11.28 19.14
N ARG A 194 -3.51 11.16 20.36
CA ARG A 194 -3.67 12.14 21.45
C ARG A 194 -2.42 12.96 21.73
N ARG A 195 -1.28 12.54 21.16
CA ARG A 195 0.03 13.19 21.37
C ARG A 195 0.54 13.82 20.09
N SER A 196 1.22 14.95 20.21
CA SER A 196 1.82 15.63 19.07
C SER A 196 2.92 14.77 18.44
N LEU A 197 3.11 14.97 17.12
CA LEU A 197 4.18 14.34 16.35
C LEU A 197 5.55 14.77 16.89
N SER A 198 5.72 16.05 17.22
CA SER A 198 6.97 16.59 17.76
C SER A 198 7.39 15.90 19.05
N GLU A 199 6.49 15.78 20.04
CA GLU A 199 6.79 15.09 21.30
C GLU A 199 7.18 13.63 21.07
N SER A 200 6.40 12.92 20.24
CA SER A 200 6.63 11.51 19.94
C SER A 200 7.99 11.28 19.27
N LEU A 201 8.40 12.18 18.37
CA LEU A 201 9.70 12.09 17.69
C LEU A 201 10.87 12.45 18.61
N LEU A 202 10.72 13.46 19.47
CA LEU A 202 11.73 13.83 20.45
C LEU A 202 11.98 12.69 21.45
N GLU A 203 10.94 11.99 21.89
CA GLU A 203 11.06 10.81 22.77
C GLU A 203 11.77 9.63 22.08
N LEU A 204 11.59 9.47 20.78
CA LEU A 204 12.35 8.50 19.98
C LEU A 204 13.83 8.90 19.79
N GLY A 205 14.20 10.11 20.23
CA GLY A 205 15.53 10.68 20.08
C GLY A 205 15.78 11.28 18.70
N VAL A 206 14.74 11.64 17.95
CA VAL A 206 14.88 12.43 16.72
C VAL A 206 15.24 13.86 17.12
N SER A 207 16.32 14.42 16.57
CA SER A 207 16.76 15.76 16.94
C SER A 207 15.77 16.84 16.49
N GLN A 208 15.57 17.89 17.29
CA GLN A 208 14.74 19.05 16.94
C GLN A 208 15.08 19.62 15.55
N ARG A 209 16.37 19.77 15.24
CA ARG A 209 16.84 20.23 13.93
C ARG A 209 16.30 19.39 12.76
N PHE A 210 16.29 18.07 12.90
CA PHE A 210 15.74 17.18 11.85
C PHE A 210 14.22 17.30 11.76
N ILE A 211 13.55 17.52 12.88
CA ILE A 211 12.11 17.79 12.89
C ILE A 211 11.81 19.07 12.10
N ASP A 212 12.53 20.16 12.38
CA ASP A 212 12.28 21.48 11.77
C ASP A 212 12.71 21.54 10.29
N GLU A 213 13.85 20.94 9.95
CA GLU A 213 14.44 21.06 8.61
C GLU A 213 13.95 19.98 7.63
N VAL A 214 13.39 18.85 8.11
CA VAL A 214 12.93 17.74 7.24
C VAL A 214 11.46 17.41 7.44
N ILE A 215 11.02 17.22 8.69
CA ILE A 215 9.68 16.70 8.97
C ILE A 215 8.61 17.79 8.83
N ALA A 216 8.87 19.01 9.34
CA ALA A 216 7.95 20.14 9.22
C ALA A 216 7.65 20.50 7.76
N PRO A 217 8.64 20.60 6.84
CA PRO A 217 8.37 20.78 5.41
C PRO A 217 7.44 19.70 4.82
N ILE A 218 7.63 18.43 5.18
CA ILE A 218 6.77 17.33 4.71
C ILE A 218 5.34 17.50 5.24
N MET A 219 5.16 17.88 6.52
CA MET A 219 3.82 18.10 7.09
C MET A 219 3.11 19.26 6.40
N ARG A 220 3.82 20.37 6.16
CA ARG A 220 3.28 21.56 5.50
C ARG A 220 2.83 21.26 4.06
N VAL A 221 3.55 20.40 3.33
CA VAL A 221 3.15 20.01 1.97
C VAL A 221 1.98 19.03 1.96
N ASN A 222 2.00 18.02 2.82
CA ASN A 222 0.99 16.97 2.77
C ASN A 222 -0.33 17.40 3.40
N TYR A 223 -0.28 18.13 4.53
CA TYR A 223 -1.45 18.45 5.36
C TYR A 223 -1.69 19.95 5.56
N GLY A 224 -0.79 20.82 5.10
CA GLY A 224 -0.88 22.25 5.34
C GLY A 224 -0.64 22.67 6.79
N GLN A 225 -0.35 21.73 7.68
CA GLN A 225 -0.25 21.96 9.12
C GLN A 225 1.17 21.70 9.63
N ASN A 226 1.47 22.22 10.83
CA ASN A 226 2.78 22.11 11.45
C ASN A 226 2.98 20.76 12.17
N ILE A 227 4.07 20.64 12.94
CA ILE A 227 4.45 19.42 13.68
C ILE A 227 3.61 19.17 14.96
N SER A 228 2.68 20.07 15.29
CA SER A 228 1.78 19.91 16.44
C SER A 228 0.63 18.94 16.17
N ILE A 229 0.47 18.47 14.92
CA ILE A 229 -0.50 17.43 14.58
C ILE A 229 -0.26 16.13 15.36
N PRO A 230 -1.29 15.28 15.54
CA PRO A 230 -1.13 13.98 16.18
C PRO A 230 -0.09 13.10 15.49
N ALA A 231 0.66 12.35 16.29
CA ALA A 231 1.74 11.50 15.81
C ALA A 231 1.28 10.44 14.81
N PHE A 232 0.05 9.92 14.92
CA PHE A 232 -0.48 8.96 13.95
C PHE A 232 -0.70 9.59 12.57
N VAL A 233 -1.26 10.81 12.53
CA VAL A 233 -1.41 11.60 11.30
C VAL A 233 -0.03 11.89 10.68
N GLY A 234 0.93 12.27 11.52
CA GLY A 234 2.31 12.47 11.10
C GLY A 234 2.94 11.22 10.50
N ALA A 235 2.71 10.04 11.09
CA ALA A 235 3.19 8.77 10.54
C ALA A 235 2.57 8.46 9.17
N VAL A 236 1.27 8.70 8.99
CA VAL A 236 0.59 8.56 7.69
C VAL A 236 1.21 9.51 6.65
N SER A 237 1.47 10.76 7.03
CA SER A 237 2.14 11.76 6.18
C SER A 237 3.53 11.29 5.74
N LEU A 238 4.35 10.83 6.70
CA LEU A 238 5.73 10.43 6.46
C LEU A 238 5.82 9.16 5.62
N ALA A 239 4.88 8.22 5.75
CA ALA A 239 4.75 7.09 4.84
C ALA A 239 4.50 7.56 3.39
N GLY A 240 3.71 8.62 3.21
CA GLY A 240 3.47 9.28 1.92
C GLY A 240 4.67 10.03 1.34
N ALA A 241 5.77 10.17 2.09
CA ALA A 241 7.03 10.79 1.64
C ALA A 241 8.15 9.75 1.35
N GLN A 242 7.88 8.45 1.53
CA GLN A 242 8.84 7.39 1.21
C GLN A 242 8.94 7.14 -0.31
N ALA A 243 9.91 6.32 -0.72
CA ALA A 243 10.02 5.86 -2.10
C ALA A 243 8.83 4.96 -2.51
N ASN A 244 8.67 4.71 -3.81
CA ASN A 244 7.62 3.85 -4.41
C ASN A 244 6.20 4.46 -4.45
N LEU A 245 6.11 5.77 -4.59
CA LEU A 245 4.87 6.47 -4.88
C LEU A 245 4.49 6.31 -6.36
N TRP A 246 3.20 6.21 -6.62
CA TRP A 246 2.63 6.11 -7.96
C TRP A 246 1.33 6.91 -8.07
N ALA A 247 0.84 7.10 -9.28
CA ALA A 247 -0.44 7.75 -9.57
C ALA A 247 -1.12 7.03 -10.73
N VAL A 248 -2.41 7.24 -10.93
CA VAL A 248 -3.17 6.64 -12.03
C VAL A 248 -2.95 7.43 -13.33
N GLU A 249 -2.67 6.73 -14.43
CA GLU A 249 -2.65 7.33 -15.77
C GLU A 249 -4.06 7.84 -16.12
N GLY A 250 -4.17 9.11 -16.49
CA GLY A 250 -5.46 9.79 -16.71
C GLY A 250 -6.08 10.40 -15.45
N GLY A 251 -5.47 10.20 -14.28
CA GLY A 251 -5.80 10.88 -13.04
C GLY A 251 -6.48 9.97 -12.00
N ASN A 252 -6.24 10.26 -10.72
CA ASN A 252 -6.72 9.42 -9.62
C ASN A 252 -8.25 9.39 -9.51
N LYS A 253 -8.95 10.43 -10.00
CA LYS A 253 -10.42 10.51 -10.09
C LYS A 253 -11.06 9.35 -10.86
N LEU A 254 -10.31 8.74 -11.80
CA LEU A 254 -10.80 7.61 -12.59
C LEU A 254 -11.09 6.37 -11.74
N VAL A 255 -10.45 6.24 -10.57
CA VAL A 255 -10.74 5.16 -9.62
C VAL A 255 -12.17 5.30 -9.11
N CYS A 256 -12.59 6.50 -8.68
CA CYS A 256 -13.94 6.75 -8.19
C CYS A 256 -15.01 6.48 -9.25
N LEU A 257 -14.81 7.00 -10.47
CA LEU A 257 -15.69 6.76 -11.61
C LEU A 257 -15.79 5.27 -11.96
N GLY A 258 -14.66 4.57 -11.91
CA GLY A 258 -14.61 3.14 -12.16
C GLY A 258 -15.34 2.32 -11.10
N LEU A 259 -15.16 2.65 -9.82
CA LEU A 259 -15.80 1.96 -8.71
C LEU A 259 -17.33 2.09 -8.72
N LEU A 260 -17.87 3.28 -9.06
CA LEU A 260 -19.31 3.45 -9.28
C LEU A 260 -19.85 2.50 -10.36
N LYS A 261 -19.14 2.41 -11.49
CA LYS A 261 -19.51 1.52 -12.60
C LYS A 261 -19.43 0.05 -12.20
N LEU A 262 -18.37 -0.36 -11.51
CA LEU A 262 -18.23 -1.74 -11.01
C LEU A 262 -19.31 -2.09 -9.99
N ALA A 263 -19.67 -1.14 -9.12
CA ALA A 263 -20.73 -1.30 -8.14
C ALA A 263 -22.14 -1.35 -8.77
N LYS A 264 -22.27 -0.96 -10.06
CA LYS A 264 -23.56 -0.70 -10.72
C LYS A 264 -24.44 0.19 -9.83
N ALA A 265 -23.84 1.22 -9.24
CA ALA A 265 -24.55 2.16 -8.40
C ALA A 265 -25.21 3.25 -9.27
N THR A 266 -26.39 3.70 -8.86
CA THR A 266 -27.07 4.85 -9.47
C THR A 266 -26.40 6.11 -8.95
N LEU A 267 -25.83 6.93 -9.85
CA LEU A 267 -25.33 8.25 -9.47
C LEU A 267 -26.50 9.24 -9.54
N ILE A 268 -26.83 9.87 -8.42
CA ILE A 268 -27.82 10.94 -8.32
C ILE A 268 -27.06 12.25 -8.14
N GLN A 269 -27.14 13.12 -9.14
CA GLN A 269 -26.47 14.41 -9.12
C GLN A 269 -27.32 15.41 -8.32
N ALA A 270 -27.25 15.35 -6.99
CA ALA A 270 -28.08 16.13 -6.09
C ALA A 270 -27.39 16.42 -4.77
N GLN A 271 -27.83 17.47 -4.08
CA GLN A 271 -27.41 17.77 -2.72
C GLN A 271 -28.46 17.25 -1.72
N VAL A 272 -28.06 16.33 -0.84
CA VAL A 272 -28.90 15.91 0.29
C VAL A 272 -28.96 17.04 1.31
N THR A 273 -30.17 17.43 1.71
CA THR A 273 -30.43 18.53 2.64
C THR A 273 -30.88 18.03 4.01
N THR A 274 -31.59 16.91 4.06
CA THR A 274 -32.16 16.38 5.31
C THR A 274 -32.10 14.86 5.33
N ILE A 275 -31.75 14.29 6.49
CA ILE A 275 -31.88 12.87 6.79
C ILE A 275 -32.83 12.76 7.98
N SER A 276 -34.02 12.22 7.74
CA SER A 276 -35.02 12.00 8.78
C SER A 276 -35.24 10.53 9.07
N ARG A 277 -35.27 10.17 10.34
CA ARG A 277 -35.62 8.81 10.77
C ARG A 277 -37.13 8.60 10.62
N GLN A 278 -37.51 7.51 9.95
CA GLN A 278 -38.88 7.00 9.92
C GLN A 278 -38.94 5.62 10.55
N THR A 279 -39.89 5.42 11.47
CA THR A 279 -40.11 4.13 12.12
C THR A 279 -41.40 3.53 11.58
N THR A 280 -41.32 2.38 10.93
CA THR A 280 -42.48 1.64 10.43
C THR A 280 -42.52 0.28 11.14
N GLY A 281 -43.32 0.17 12.20
CA GLY A 281 -43.33 -1.00 13.08
C GLY A 281 -41.99 -1.19 13.79
N GLU A 282 -41.38 -2.37 13.66
CA GLU A 282 -40.05 -2.67 14.21
C GLU A 282 -38.88 -2.25 13.29
N SER A 283 -39.17 -1.87 12.05
CA SER A 283 -38.14 -1.50 11.06
C SER A 283 -37.87 0.02 11.07
N THR A 284 -36.59 0.39 11.14
CA THR A 284 -36.15 1.78 10.99
C THR A 284 -35.68 2.00 9.56
N GLN A 285 -36.23 3.02 8.90
CA GLN A 285 -35.81 3.49 7.59
C GLN A 285 -35.46 4.98 7.66
N TYR A 286 -34.77 5.46 6.64
CA TYR A 286 -34.32 6.83 6.53
C TYR A 286 -34.91 7.49 5.30
N GLN A 287 -35.66 8.57 5.50
CA GLN A 287 -36.07 9.44 4.41
C GLN A 287 -34.96 10.47 4.18
N LEU A 288 -34.44 10.49 2.95
CA LEU A 288 -33.50 11.51 2.49
C LEU A 288 -34.27 12.52 1.65
N ASN A 289 -34.18 13.80 2.00
CA ASN A 289 -34.61 14.90 1.14
C ASN A 289 -33.39 15.48 0.43
N TYR A 290 -33.53 15.74 -0.86
CA TYR A 290 -32.43 16.23 -1.67
C TYR A 290 -32.92 17.16 -2.78
N GLU A 291 -32.09 18.15 -3.08
CA GLU A 291 -32.33 19.13 -4.13
C GLU A 291 -31.71 18.62 -5.44
N GLY A 292 -32.56 18.25 -6.39
CA GLY A 292 -32.17 17.93 -7.76
C GLY A 292 -32.06 19.19 -8.64
N GLU A 293 -31.94 19.00 -9.96
CA GLU A 293 -31.83 20.14 -10.90
C GLU A 293 -33.12 20.97 -11.02
N THR A 294 -34.29 20.39 -10.69
CA THR A 294 -35.59 21.03 -10.95
C THR A 294 -36.57 21.02 -9.77
N GLU A 295 -36.51 20.03 -8.87
CA GLU A 295 -37.45 19.89 -7.74
C GLU A 295 -36.75 19.31 -6.50
N GLU A 296 -37.37 19.51 -5.33
CA GLU A 296 -36.99 18.84 -4.09
C GLU A 296 -37.63 17.45 -4.08
N GLU A 297 -36.79 16.42 -3.99
CA GLU A 297 -37.21 15.02 -4.02
C GLU A 297 -36.95 14.35 -2.68
N SER A 298 -37.68 13.27 -2.40
CA SER A 298 -37.41 12.45 -1.23
C SER A 298 -37.54 10.95 -1.52
N GLU A 299 -36.67 10.15 -0.91
CA GLU A 299 -36.70 8.69 -1.06
C GLU A 299 -36.32 8.00 0.27
N LEU A 300 -36.91 6.83 0.51
CA LEU A 300 -36.67 5.99 1.69
C LEU A 300 -35.54 4.98 1.44
N TYR A 301 -34.67 4.83 2.42
CA TYR A 301 -33.51 3.94 2.41
C TYR A 301 -33.41 3.10 3.69
N ASP A 302 -32.97 1.86 3.55
CA ASP A 302 -32.76 0.94 4.68
C ASP A 302 -31.43 1.22 5.38
N ILE A 303 -30.41 1.60 4.60
CA ILE A 303 -29.06 1.91 5.09
C ILE A 303 -28.59 3.23 4.46
N VAL A 304 -27.99 4.09 5.28
CA VAL A 304 -27.43 5.37 4.85
C VAL A 304 -25.97 5.47 5.28
N VAL A 305 -25.09 5.84 4.34
CA VAL A 305 -23.68 6.12 4.62
C VAL A 305 -23.37 7.56 4.25
N VAL A 306 -22.99 8.36 5.23
CA VAL A 306 -22.53 9.74 5.03
C VAL A 306 -21.02 9.73 4.75
N ALA A 307 -20.63 10.05 3.52
CA ALA A 307 -19.25 10.12 3.04
C ALA A 307 -18.80 11.55 2.68
N THR A 308 -19.47 12.53 3.27
CA THR A 308 -19.09 13.96 3.29
C THR A 308 -18.86 14.40 4.74
N PRO A 309 -17.92 15.33 5.01
CA PRO A 309 -17.75 15.88 6.36
C PRO A 309 -19.05 16.51 6.90
N LEU A 310 -19.29 16.37 8.20
CA LEU A 310 -20.52 16.82 8.88
C LEU A 310 -20.31 18.00 9.85
N GLN A 311 -19.08 18.46 10.04
CA GLN A 311 -18.75 19.58 10.91
C GLN A 311 -19.42 20.89 10.42
N ASP A 312 -19.97 21.69 11.34
CA ASP A 312 -20.75 22.90 11.04
C ASP A 312 -20.08 23.85 10.03
N ARG A 313 -18.78 24.09 10.19
CA ARG A 313 -18.02 25.02 9.34
C ARG A 313 -17.68 24.49 7.96
N VAL A 314 -17.95 23.21 7.69
CA VAL A 314 -17.74 22.60 6.37
C VAL A 314 -18.94 22.83 5.44
N GLY A 315 -20.10 23.22 5.99
CA GLY A 315 -21.29 23.46 5.18
C GLY A 315 -21.73 22.20 4.45
N ALA A 316 -21.80 21.07 5.18
CA ALA A 316 -22.34 19.81 4.66
C ALA A 316 -23.74 20.03 4.06
N GLY A 317 -24.51 20.95 4.65
CA GLY A 317 -25.86 21.30 4.24
C GLY A 317 -26.90 20.25 4.62
N ILE A 318 -26.54 19.32 5.52
CA ILE A 318 -27.39 18.21 5.94
C ILE A 318 -27.90 18.47 7.35
N SER A 319 -29.22 18.47 7.52
CA SER A 319 -29.88 18.46 8.82
C SER A 319 -30.35 17.04 9.19
N PHE A 320 -30.30 16.69 10.47
CA PHE A 320 -30.78 15.42 10.99
C PHE A 320 -32.08 15.64 11.78
N GLN A 321 -33.13 14.89 11.46
CA GLN A 321 -34.46 15.07 12.05
C GLN A 321 -35.05 13.74 12.57
N GLY A 322 -35.83 13.80 13.64
CA GLY A 322 -36.53 12.62 14.19
C GLY A 322 -35.62 11.64 14.95
N PHE A 323 -34.49 12.10 15.49
CA PHE A 323 -33.59 11.28 16.31
C PHE A 323 -33.83 11.55 17.80
N GLU A 324 -34.10 10.49 18.55
CA GLU A 324 -34.23 10.51 20.01
C GLU A 324 -33.34 9.40 20.61
N PRO A 325 -32.30 9.73 21.39
CA PRO A 325 -31.77 11.09 21.62
C PRO A 325 -31.21 11.72 20.32
N GLU A 326 -31.03 13.04 20.34
CA GLU A 326 -30.37 13.75 19.23
C GLU A 326 -28.98 13.15 18.93
N LEU A 327 -28.60 13.19 17.65
CA LEU A 327 -27.29 12.71 17.24
C LEU A 327 -26.19 13.59 17.84
N PRO A 328 -25.03 13.01 18.21
CA PRO A 328 -23.95 13.78 18.80
C PRO A 328 -23.38 14.78 17.80
N ASP A 329 -23.19 16.02 18.26
CA ASP A 329 -22.50 17.05 17.48
C ASP A 329 -21.08 16.60 17.14
N ILE A 330 -20.76 16.66 15.86
CA ILE A 330 -19.43 16.30 15.38
C ILE A 330 -18.56 17.56 15.43
N ALA A 331 -17.93 17.76 16.59
CA ALA A 331 -17.05 18.90 16.84
C ALA A 331 -15.82 18.95 15.92
N GLY A 332 -15.20 20.13 15.89
CA GLY A 332 -13.93 20.38 15.20
C GLY A 332 -14.08 21.24 13.94
N SER A 333 -12.94 21.57 13.33
CA SER A 333 -12.92 22.36 12.09
C SER A 333 -12.02 21.71 11.05
N TYR A 334 -12.20 22.08 9.78
CA TYR A 334 -11.31 21.67 8.70
C TYR A 334 -10.31 22.78 8.38
N HIS A 335 -9.12 22.35 8.03
CA HIS A 335 -8.04 23.17 7.53
C HIS A 335 -8.19 23.42 6.03
N HIS A 336 -8.01 24.68 5.62
CA HIS A 336 -7.99 25.07 4.23
C HIS A 336 -6.62 24.79 3.61
N THR A 337 -6.62 24.07 2.50
CA THR A 337 -5.44 23.81 1.69
C THR A 337 -5.69 24.34 0.29
N VAL A 338 -4.92 25.36 -0.10
CA VAL A 338 -5.04 25.95 -1.43
C VAL A 338 -3.97 25.40 -2.34
N ALA A 339 -4.40 24.87 -3.49
CA ALA A 339 -3.54 24.45 -4.58
C ALA A 339 -3.69 25.42 -5.75
N SER A 340 -2.64 26.21 -6.02
CA SER A 340 -2.58 27.09 -7.19
C SER A 340 -1.77 26.42 -8.30
N ILE A 341 -2.43 26.09 -9.42
CA ILE A 341 -1.78 25.55 -10.61
C ILE A 341 -1.45 26.72 -11.56
N VAL A 342 -0.17 27.03 -11.65
CA VAL A 342 0.37 28.19 -12.36
C VAL A 342 1.12 27.74 -13.61
N HIS A 343 0.74 28.25 -14.78
CA HIS A 343 1.51 28.08 -16.01
C HIS A 343 2.41 29.31 -16.22
N GLY A 344 3.73 29.16 -16.09
CA GLY A 344 4.63 30.32 -16.15
C GLY A 344 6.11 30.00 -16.03
N TYR A 345 6.88 31.05 -15.76
CA TYR A 345 8.33 31.03 -15.53
C TYR A 345 8.62 31.28 -14.05
N LEU A 346 9.28 30.32 -13.40
CA LEU A 346 9.67 30.44 -12.01
C LEU A 346 10.69 31.58 -11.83
N ASN A 347 10.55 32.36 -10.76
CA ASN A 347 11.54 33.35 -10.36
C ASN A 347 12.70 32.64 -9.62
N CYS A 348 13.61 32.02 -10.37
CA CYS A 348 14.76 31.32 -9.79
C CYS A 348 15.65 32.23 -8.92
N SER A 349 15.69 33.54 -9.20
CA SER A 349 16.49 34.50 -8.44
C SER A 349 15.98 34.69 -7.02
N TYR A 350 14.67 34.53 -6.78
CA TYR A 350 14.10 34.50 -5.42
C TYR A 350 14.68 33.34 -4.58
N PHE A 351 15.04 32.24 -5.23
CA PHE A 351 15.65 31.07 -4.61
C PHE A 351 17.19 31.11 -4.61
N GLY A 352 17.81 32.26 -4.91
CA GLY A 352 19.27 32.38 -4.94
C GLY A 352 19.94 31.88 -6.24
N PHE A 353 19.17 31.67 -7.32
CA PHE A 353 19.69 31.26 -8.63
C PHE A 353 19.48 32.38 -9.67
N PRO A 354 20.46 33.27 -9.90
CA PRO A 354 20.35 34.34 -10.90
C PRO A 354 20.15 33.82 -12.33
N ASP A 355 20.82 32.71 -12.68
CA ASP A 355 20.63 32.00 -13.94
C ASP A 355 19.67 30.81 -13.76
N PRO A 356 18.46 30.82 -14.37
CA PRO A 356 17.52 29.71 -14.33
C PRO A 356 18.08 28.37 -14.81
N LYS A 357 19.14 28.36 -15.63
CA LYS A 357 19.80 27.11 -16.08
C LYS A 357 20.42 26.32 -14.94
N LEU A 358 20.81 27.02 -13.87
CA LEU A 358 21.46 26.42 -12.72
C LEU A 358 20.45 25.83 -11.74
N PHE A 359 19.16 26.15 -11.86
CA PHE A 359 18.11 25.67 -10.97
C PHE A 359 17.76 24.21 -11.27
N PRO A 360 18.13 23.23 -10.41
CA PRO A 360 18.03 21.81 -10.74
C PRO A 360 16.77 21.13 -10.15
N PHE A 361 15.99 21.84 -9.34
CA PHE A 361 14.94 21.26 -8.52
C PHE A 361 13.61 21.18 -9.25
N ALA A 362 12.92 20.05 -9.08
CA ALA A 362 11.54 19.89 -9.51
C ALA A 362 10.56 20.35 -8.42
N SER A 363 10.96 20.29 -7.15
CA SER A 363 10.12 20.65 -6.00
C SER A 363 10.92 21.42 -4.96
N VAL A 364 10.34 22.48 -4.43
CA VAL A 364 10.87 23.27 -3.32
C VAL A 364 9.83 23.27 -2.20
N LEU A 365 10.23 22.77 -1.03
CA LEU A 365 9.42 22.77 0.19
C LEU A 365 9.91 23.89 1.11
N THR A 366 9.03 24.42 1.95
CA THR A 366 9.39 25.46 2.91
C THR A 366 9.42 24.95 4.34
N THR A 367 10.37 25.46 5.14
CA THR A 367 10.32 25.29 6.59
C THR A 367 9.17 26.11 7.20
N ASP A 368 8.90 25.89 8.49
CA ASP A 368 7.92 26.66 9.22
C ASP A 368 8.47 28.05 9.59
N ASN A 369 8.50 28.96 8.62
CA ASN A 369 8.94 30.34 8.80
C ASN A 369 7.74 31.29 8.62
N PRO A 370 7.40 32.13 9.62
CA PRO A 370 6.32 33.12 9.50
C PRO A 370 6.45 34.08 8.32
N GLY A 371 7.66 34.31 7.81
CA GLY A 371 7.91 35.14 6.63
C GLY A 371 7.56 34.47 5.29
N LEU A 372 7.23 33.17 5.29
CA LEU A 372 6.89 32.41 4.08
C LEU A 372 5.37 32.21 3.95
N PHE A 373 4.82 32.74 2.86
CA PHE A 373 3.37 32.67 2.56
C PHE A 373 2.94 31.40 1.79
N PHE A 374 3.87 30.49 1.49
CA PHE A 374 3.61 29.25 0.77
C PHE A 374 4.29 28.05 1.43
N ASN A 375 3.73 26.85 1.22
CA ASN A 375 4.19 25.58 1.79
C ASN A 375 5.13 24.83 0.84
N SER A 376 4.86 24.89 -0.47
CA SER A 376 5.77 24.38 -1.51
C SER A 376 5.45 24.93 -2.89
N VAL A 377 6.42 24.84 -3.79
CA VAL A 377 6.26 25.02 -5.23
C VAL A 377 6.90 23.85 -5.98
N ALA A 378 6.13 23.17 -6.83
CA ALA A 378 6.58 21.98 -7.54
C ALA A 378 6.20 22.02 -9.02
N CYS A 379 7.14 21.73 -9.91
CA CYS A 379 6.87 21.52 -11.34
C CYS A 379 6.19 20.17 -11.55
N VAL A 380 4.88 20.22 -11.80
CA VAL A 380 4.00 19.06 -11.89
C VAL A 380 3.95 18.49 -13.30
N CYS A 381 3.75 17.18 -13.39
CA CYS A 381 3.54 16.48 -14.65
C CYS A 381 2.04 16.31 -14.92
N PRO A 382 1.62 16.32 -16.20
CA PRO A 382 0.24 16.01 -16.55
C PRO A 382 -0.14 14.60 -16.10
N VAL A 383 -1.44 14.33 -15.98
CA VAL A 383 -1.96 13.00 -15.64
C VAL A 383 -1.69 11.96 -16.74
N ASN A 384 -1.55 12.41 -17.98
CA ASN A 384 -1.15 11.60 -19.14
C ASN A 384 0.24 12.01 -19.60
N ILE A 385 1.19 11.07 -19.57
CA ILE A 385 2.61 11.33 -19.86
C ILE A 385 3.03 10.52 -21.08
N SER A 386 3.42 11.21 -22.15
CA SER A 386 3.92 10.58 -23.37
C SER A 386 5.33 9.98 -23.17
N THR A 387 5.72 9.06 -24.05
CA THR A 387 7.05 8.40 -24.00
C THR A 387 8.22 9.38 -24.14
N ASN A 388 7.99 10.51 -24.82
CA ASN A 388 9.01 11.54 -25.06
C ASN A 388 8.92 12.71 -24.09
N PHE A 389 8.01 12.66 -23.11
CA PHE A 389 7.89 13.72 -22.12
C PHE A 389 9.17 13.84 -21.28
N ARG A 390 9.65 15.07 -21.16
CA ARG A 390 10.70 15.46 -20.22
C ARG A 390 10.20 16.63 -19.39
N ARG A 391 10.59 16.70 -18.11
CA ARG A 391 10.36 17.91 -17.33
C ARG A 391 11.15 19.04 -17.99
N LYS A 392 10.46 20.14 -18.26
CA LYS A 392 11.05 21.35 -18.84
C LYS A 392 12.02 21.97 -17.82
N GLN A 393 13.09 22.57 -18.32
CA GLN A 393 14.04 23.32 -17.48
C GLN A 393 13.41 24.64 -17.02
N ALA A 394 13.92 25.24 -15.95
CA ALA A 394 13.31 26.45 -15.38
C ALA A 394 13.30 27.67 -16.32
N GLN A 395 14.14 27.67 -17.35
CA GLN A 395 14.14 28.67 -18.43
C GLN A 395 12.95 28.55 -19.40
N GLU A 396 12.23 27.42 -19.39
CA GLU A 396 11.08 27.14 -20.25
C GLU A 396 9.78 27.23 -19.43
N ALA A 397 8.73 27.80 -20.03
CA ALA A 397 7.43 27.90 -19.38
C ALA A 397 6.87 26.51 -19.02
N SER A 398 6.55 26.34 -17.75
CA SER A 398 6.15 25.05 -17.15
C SER A 398 4.92 25.22 -16.28
N VAL A 399 4.30 24.10 -15.90
CA VAL A 399 3.16 24.09 -14.99
C VAL A 399 3.67 23.76 -13.58
N TYR A 400 3.34 24.63 -12.64
CA TYR A 400 3.73 24.55 -11.25
C TYR A 400 2.50 24.41 -10.36
N LYS A 401 2.60 23.62 -9.31
CA LYS A 401 1.64 23.57 -8.22
C LYS A 401 2.25 24.27 -7.03
N VAL A 402 1.56 25.27 -6.52
CA VAL A 402 1.94 25.98 -5.31
C VAL A 402 0.90 25.65 -4.23
N PHE A 403 1.36 25.09 -3.12
CA PHE A 403 0.53 24.89 -1.95
C PHE A 403 0.68 26.08 -1.00
N SER A 404 -0.43 26.63 -0.51
CA SER A 404 -0.47 27.76 0.41
C SER A 404 -1.66 27.64 1.37
N GLN A 405 -1.62 28.46 2.43
CA GLN A 405 -2.69 28.54 3.43
C GLN A 405 -3.92 29.30 2.93
N GLN A 406 -3.71 30.20 1.98
CA GLN A 406 -4.72 31.09 1.41
C GLN A 406 -4.46 31.25 -0.10
N PRO A 407 -5.47 31.67 -0.89
CA PRO A 407 -5.29 31.99 -2.30
C PRO A 407 -4.22 33.07 -2.51
N LEU A 408 -3.31 32.83 -3.46
CA LEU A 408 -2.18 33.73 -3.70
C LEU A 408 -2.60 34.95 -4.52
N GLY A 409 -2.36 36.13 -3.97
CA GLY A 409 -2.53 37.41 -4.64
C GLY A 409 -1.46 37.69 -5.68
N LYS A 410 -1.66 38.75 -6.46
CA LYS A 410 -0.70 39.18 -7.49
C LYS A 410 0.72 39.46 -6.94
N PRO A 411 0.91 40.10 -5.76
CA PRO A 411 2.25 40.34 -5.22
C PRO A 411 3.00 39.04 -4.91
N GLU A 412 2.32 38.10 -4.23
CA GLU A 412 2.85 36.79 -3.85
C GLU A 412 3.23 35.96 -5.09
N LEU A 413 2.37 35.94 -6.10
CA LEU A 413 2.65 35.29 -7.38
C LEU A 413 3.84 35.91 -8.10
N LYS A 414 4.00 37.25 -8.06
CA LYS A 414 5.17 37.94 -8.67
C LYS A 414 6.46 37.68 -7.90
N THR A 415 6.39 37.34 -6.62
CA THR A 415 7.56 36.90 -5.85
C THR A 415 8.04 35.53 -6.34
N ILE A 416 7.14 34.55 -6.47
CA ILE A 416 7.48 33.18 -6.87
C ILE A 416 7.72 33.05 -8.39
N PHE A 417 7.04 33.83 -9.22
CA PHE A 417 7.08 33.73 -10.68
C PHE A 417 7.52 35.03 -11.32
N LYS A 418 8.48 34.96 -12.24
CA LYS A 418 8.91 36.10 -13.05
C LYS A 418 7.77 36.60 -13.95
N SER A 419 7.00 35.65 -14.49
CA SER A 419 5.81 35.90 -15.31
C SER A 419 4.98 34.61 -15.42
N TYR A 420 3.66 34.73 -15.55
CA TYR A 420 2.76 33.60 -15.73
C TYR A 420 1.65 33.92 -16.74
N TYR A 421 1.13 32.88 -17.39
CA TYR A 421 0.05 32.96 -18.38
C TYR A 421 -1.32 32.71 -17.76
N SER A 422 -1.41 31.79 -16.80
CA SER A 422 -2.67 31.42 -16.16
C SER A 422 -2.44 30.89 -14.74
N VAL A 423 -3.42 31.10 -13.88
CA VAL A 423 -3.47 30.54 -12.51
C VAL A 423 -4.84 29.92 -12.33
N GLN A 424 -4.88 28.63 -12.02
CA GLN A 424 -6.09 27.92 -11.60
C GLN A 424 -5.99 27.65 -10.10
N VAL A 425 -6.95 28.13 -9.33
CA VAL A 425 -6.96 27.96 -7.88
C VAL A 425 -7.96 26.88 -7.51
N THR A 426 -7.55 25.97 -6.65
CA THR A 426 -8.46 25.03 -6.00
C THR A 426 -8.31 25.18 -4.49
N ASP A 427 -9.40 25.60 -3.84
CA ASP A 427 -9.49 25.78 -2.40
C ASP A 427 -10.30 24.63 -1.81
N TRP A 428 -9.65 23.85 -0.96
CA TRP A 428 -10.27 22.70 -0.31
C TRP A 428 -10.21 22.88 1.20
N GLN A 429 -11.31 22.58 1.86
CA GLN A 429 -11.28 22.10 3.24
C GLN A 429 -10.79 20.64 3.22
N ALA A 430 -9.48 20.50 3.02
CA ALA A 430 -8.88 19.23 2.61
C ALA A 430 -8.72 18.26 3.78
N TYR A 431 -8.49 18.76 4.99
CA TYR A 431 -8.13 17.94 6.14
C TYR A 431 -8.77 18.47 7.41
N PRO A 432 -9.03 17.62 8.43
CA PRO A 432 -9.29 18.12 9.77
C PRO A 432 -8.19 19.07 10.24
N HIS A 433 -8.56 20.11 10.96
CA HIS A 433 -7.62 20.88 11.76
C HIS A 433 -7.27 20.04 12.99
N TYR A 434 -6.16 19.32 12.89
CA TYR A 434 -5.84 18.30 13.87
C TYR A 434 -5.49 18.92 15.23
N GLY A 435 -6.00 18.33 16.30
CA GLY A 435 -5.89 18.89 17.65
C GLY A 435 -7.06 19.81 18.05
N SER A 436 -8.03 20.08 17.17
CA SER A 436 -9.23 20.85 17.51
C SER A 436 -10.31 20.08 18.28
N THR A 437 -10.16 18.76 18.46
CA THR A 437 -11.13 17.89 19.14
C THR A 437 -10.47 17.07 20.25
N GLN A 438 -11.25 16.67 21.25
CA GLN A 438 -10.78 15.81 22.34
C GLN A 438 -10.79 14.30 21.98
N GLY A 439 -11.46 13.90 20.88
CA GLY A 439 -11.62 12.51 20.47
C GLY A 439 -11.89 12.33 18.98
N LEU A 440 -11.98 11.07 18.55
CA LEU A 440 -12.28 10.69 17.17
C LEU A 440 -13.81 10.61 16.96
N PRO A 441 -14.33 11.12 15.83
CA PRO A 441 -15.76 11.01 15.54
C PRO A 441 -16.26 9.56 15.45
N PRO A 442 -17.55 9.33 15.74
CA PRO A 442 -18.15 8.00 15.64
C PRO A 442 -18.21 7.52 14.19
N VAL A 443 -18.16 6.18 14.00
CA VAL A 443 -18.43 5.53 12.71
C VAL A 443 -19.92 5.21 12.57
N VAL A 444 -20.60 4.90 13.67
CA VAL A 444 -22.04 4.63 13.72
C VAL A 444 -22.72 5.85 14.34
N LEU A 445 -23.57 6.54 13.57
CA LEU A 445 -24.38 7.64 14.08
C LEU A 445 -25.67 7.12 14.70
N HIS A 446 -26.32 6.18 14.01
CA HIS A 446 -27.49 5.45 14.47
C HIS A 446 -27.45 4.04 13.85
N ASP A 447 -28.32 3.14 14.29
CA ASP A 447 -28.41 1.82 13.66
C ASP A 447 -28.75 1.94 12.16
N SER A 448 -27.94 1.32 11.29
CA SER A 448 -28.00 1.47 9.83
C SER A 448 -27.73 2.87 9.26
N LEU A 449 -27.20 3.80 10.07
CA LEU A 449 -26.70 5.12 9.64
C LEU A 449 -25.22 5.30 10.04
N TYR A 450 -24.34 5.37 9.04
CA TYR A 450 -22.89 5.36 9.23
C TYR A 450 -22.23 6.65 8.76
N TYR A 451 -21.13 7.03 9.42
CA TYR A 451 -20.29 8.17 9.07
C TYR A 451 -18.88 7.72 8.69
N LEU A 452 -18.50 7.96 7.43
CA LEU A 452 -17.23 7.50 6.87
C LEU A 452 -16.08 8.43 7.23
N ASN A 453 -16.29 9.74 7.15
CA ASN A 453 -15.20 10.73 7.27
C ASN A 453 -14.68 10.89 8.71
N GLY A 454 -15.28 10.20 9.69
CA GLY A 454 -14.72 10.10 11.04
C GLY A 454 -13.29 9.55 11.04
N VAL A 455 -12.94 8.66 10.09
CA VAL A 455 -11.57 8.11 9.95
C VAL A 455 -10.52 9.18 9.65
N GLU A 456 -10.91 10.30 9.02
CA GLU A 456 -9.96 11.34 8.60
C GLU A 456 -9.27 12.03 9.77
N TRP A 457 -9.93 12.02 10.93
CA TRP A 457 -9.42 12.56 12.19
C TRP A 457 -8.29 11.70 12.77
N ALA A 458 -8.28 10.40 12.48
CA ALA A 458 -7.13 9.55 12.75
C ALA A 458 -6.03 9.76 11.69
N GLY A 459 -6.40 9.95 10.44
CA GLY A 459 -5.49 10.32 9.36
C GLY A 459 -6.22 10.34 8.02
N SER A 460 -6.01 11.39 7.22
CA SER A 460 -6.67 11.56 5.93
C SER A 460 -5.76 11.12 4.78
N ALA A 461 -6.15 10.06 4.08
CA ALA A 461 -5.51 9.59 2.86
C ALA A 461 -6.49 8.72 2.07
N MET A 462 -6.26 8.56 0.76
CA MET A 462 -7.09 7.70 -0.10
C MET A 462 -7.29 6.29 0.48
N GLU A 463 -6.23 5.71 1.03
CA GLU A 463 -6.27 4.38 1.63
C GLU A 463 -7.05 4.37 2.94
N MET A 464 -6.93 5.40 3.77
CA MET A 464 -7.68 5.50 5.04
C MET A 464 -9.19 5.55 4.78
N SER A 465 -9.62 6.32 3.78
CA SER A 465 -11.03 6.35 3.34
C SER A 465 -11.48 5.00 2.76
N SER A 466 -10.61 4.31 2.02
CA SER A 466 -10.92 2.98 1.44
C SER A 466 -11.00 1.89 2.51
N VAL A 467 -10.15 1.95 3.53
CA VAL A 467 -10.20 1.08 4.72
C VAL A 467 -11.49 1.32 5.49
N ALA A 468 -11.88 2.58 5.73
CA ALA A 468 -13.14 2.91 6.38
C ALA A 468 -14.35 2.46 5.57
N ALA A 469 -14.31 2.62 4.25
CA ALA A 469 -15.35 2.14 3.34
C ALA A 469 -15.56 0.62 3.46
N LYS A 470 -14.47 -0.17 3.44
CA LYS A 470 -14.56 -1.63 3.62
C LYS A 470 -15.08 -1.98 5.02
N ASN A 471 -14.66 -1.24 6.04
CA ASN A 471 -15.12 -1.43 7.41
C ASN A 471 -16.64 -1.19 7.53
N ILE A 472 -17.15 -0.08 7.00
CA ILE A 472 -18.59 0.24 7.01
C ILE A 472 -19.38 -0.80 6.23
N ALA A 473 -18.89 -1.24 5.06
CA ALA A 473 -19.58 -2.28 4.29
C ALA A 473 -19.69 -3.61 5.04
N LEU A 474 -18.63 -4.03 5.74
CA LEU A 474 -18.67 -5.21 6.61
C LEU A 474 -19.59 -4.99 7.82
N LEU A 475 -19.48 -3.83 8.49
CA LEU A 475 -20.27 -3.51 9.67
C LEU A 475 -21.78 -3.51 9.35
N ALA A 476 -22.16 -2.89 8.23
CA ALA A 476 -23.52 -2.87 7.72
C ALA A 476 -24.02 -4.29 7.40
N TYR A 477 -23.20 -5.08 6.71
CA TYR A 477 -23.53 -6.47 6.38
C TYR A 477 -23.72 -7.34 7.63
N HIS A 478 -22.83 -7.26 8.61
CA HIS A 478 -22.90 -8.06 9.84
C HIS A 478 -24.07 -7.66 10.73
N ARG A 479 -24.37 -6.36 10.86
CA ARG A 479 -25.57 -5.92 11.59
C ARG A 479 -26.85 -6.37 10.90
N TRP A 480 -26.93 -6.21 9.59
CA TRP A 480 -28.10 -6.64 8.81
C TRP A 480 -28.34 -8.15 8.88
N SER A 481 -27.28 -8.94 8.77
CA SER A 481 -27.34 -10.41 8.86
C SER A 481 -27.30 -10.96 10.29
N ARG A 482 -27.33 -10.10 11.31
CA ARG A 482 -27.24 -10.45 12.74
C ARG A 482 -25.99 -11.26 13.14
N GLN A 483 -24.88 -11.10 12.41
CA GLN A 483 -23.57 -11.71 12.67
C GLN A 483 -22.69 -10.83 13.58
N LEU A 484 -23.17 -10.53 14.78
CA LEU A 484 -22.53 -9.58 15.70
C LEU A 484 -21.16 -10.07 16.21
N GLU A 485 -20.90 -11.38 16.15
CA GLU A 485 -19.62 -12.01 16.50
C GLU A 485 -18.45 -11.60 15.59
N MET A 486 -18.71 -10.95 14.46
CA MET A 486 -17.67 -10.44 13.56
C MET A 486 -17.25 -8.99 13.87
N ILE A 487 -17.94 -8.33 14.80
CA ILE A 487 -17.74 -6.92 15.15
C ILE A 487 -16.93 -6.81 16.45
N ASP A 488 -15.97 -5.87 16.49
CA ASP A 488 -15.18 -5.49 17.68
C ASP A 488 -14.52 -6.67 18.41
N GLN A 489 -14.06 -7.64 17.62
CA GLN A 489 -13.42 -8.83 18.16
C GLN A 489 -12.05 -8.49 18.77
N LYS A 490 -11.84 -8.98 19.99
CA LYS A 490 -10.56 -8.85 20.70
C LYS A 490 -9.57 -9.93 20.27
N ASP A 491 -8.28 -9.62 20.41
CA ASP A 491 -7.16 -10.52 20.16
C ASP A 491 -7.16 -11.19 18.76
N LEU A 492 -7.62 -10.44 17.75
CA LEU A 492 -7.69 -10.90 16.36
C LEU A 492 -6.39 -11.49 15.83
N MET A 493 -5.24 -10.91 16.17
CA MET A 493 -3.94 -11.49 15.76
C MET A 493 -3.71 -12.89 16.34
N HIS A 494 -4.18 -13.15 17.55
CA HIS A 494 -4.09 -14.48 18.14
C HIS A 494 -5.11 -15.42 17.49
N LYS A 495 -6.36 -14.98 17.34
CA LYS A 495 -7.43 -15.75 16.66
C LYS A 495 -7.05 -16.14 15.24
N ILE A 496 -6.66 -15.20 14.40
CA ILE A 496 -6.24 -15.46 13.02
C ILE A 496 -5.01 -16.37 12.98
N LYS A 497 -4.04 -16.22 13.90
CA LYS A 497 -2.90 -17.17 13.99
C LYS A 497 -3.32 -18.58 14.40
N THR A 498 -4.40 -18.70 15.17
CA THR A 498 -4.93 -19.97 15.72
C THR A 498 -5.88 -20.66 14.74
N GLU A 499 -6.71 -19.89 14.02
CA GLU A 499 -7.55 -20.32 12.90
C GLU A 499 -6.68 -20.75 11.71
N LEU A 500 -5.64 -19.98 11.37
CA LEU A 500 -4.56 -20.43 10.49
C LEU A 500 -3.72 -21.57 11.09
N GLY A 501 -3.86 -21.84 12.39
CA GLY A 501 -3.28 -22.98 13.10
C GLY A 501 -3.95 -24.32 12.76
N HIS A 502 -5.22 -24.32 12.31
CA HIS A 502 -5.85 -25.47 11.65
C HIS A 502 -5.32 -25.71 10.22
N CYS A 503 -4.56 -24.75 9.67
CA CYS A 503 -3.72 -24.92 8.50
C CYS A 503 -2.23 -24.78 8.85
N SER A 504 -1.76 -25.59 9.81
CA SER A 504 -0.35 -25.88 10.18
C SER A 504 0.74 -25.00 9.53
N PHE A 505 0.85 -23.75 9.95
CA PHE A 505 2.11 -23.02 9.89
C PHE A 505 2.80 -23.16 11.24
N ARG A 506 3.61 -24.22 11.37
CA ARG A 506 4.70 -24.21 12.35
C ARG A 506 5.48 -22.92 12.11
N LYS A 507 5.43 -22.01 13.08
CA LYS A 507 6.38 -20.90 13.25
C LYS A 507 7.74 -21.40 12.80
N ALA A 508 8.26 -20.91 11.69
CA ALA A 508 9.62 -21.22 11.28
C ALA A 508 10.55 -20.42 12.19
N THR A 509 10.61 -20.78 13.48
CA THR A 509 11.86 -20.64 14.23
C THR A 509 12.90 -21.31 13.36
N MET A 510 13.90 -20.56 12.90
CA MET A 510 15.00 -21.15 12.14
C MET A 510 15.51 -22.32 12.96
N LYS A 511 15.31 -23.55 12.46
CA LYS A 511 15.85 -24.76 13.05
C LYS A 511 17.37 -24.67 12.92
N LEU A 512 18.02 -23.98 13.85
CA LEU A 512 19.46 -23.96 13.96
C LEU A 512 19.86 -25.34 14.46
N ASN A 513 20.57 -26.08 13.60
CA ASN A 513 21.17 -27.32 14.00
C ASN A 513 22.18 -27.02 15.14
N LYS A 514 21.91 -27.48 16.37
CA LYS A 514 22.77 -27.25 17.55
C LYS A 514 24.23 -27.70 17.33
N PHE A 515 24.46 -28.62 16.39
CA PHE A 515 25.78 -29.13 16.02
C PHE A 515 26.53 -28.25 14.99
N VAL A 516 25.92 -27.17 14.50
CA VAL A 516 26.52 -26.27 13.50
C VAL A 516 26.46 -24.82 13.97
N THR A 517 27.62 -24.19 14.08
CA THR A 517 27.73 -22.79 14.51
C THR A 517 27.11 -21.81 13.49
N SER A 518 26.33 -20.85 13.97
CA SER A 518 25.75 -19.75 13.18
C SER A 518 26.75 -18.60 12.93
N SER A 519 27.90 -18.59 13.62
CA SER A 519 28.89 -17.52 13.51
C SER A 519 29.56 -17.48 12.13
N ARG A 520 29.40 -16.36 11.41
CA ARG A 520 30.02 -16.11 10.09
C ARG A 520 31.55 -16.28 10.13
N ARG A 521 32.20 -15.87 11.22
CA ARG A 521 33.66 -16.00 11.42
C ARG A 521 34.10 -17.46 11.46
N LYS A 522 33.41 -18.31 12.24
CA LYS A 522 33.73 -19.75 12.38
C LYS A 522 33.46 -20.51 11.07
N ASN A 523 32.38 -20.18 10.36
CA ASN A 523 32.06 -20.79 9.06
C ASN A 523 33.06 -20.45 7.96
N ARG A 524 33.50 -19.18 7.87
CA ARG A 524 34.56 -18.77 6.92
C ARG A 524 35.89 -19.48 7.22
N LYS A 525 36.31 -19.53 8.49
CA LYS A 525 37.53 -20.24 8.90
C LYS A 525 37.48 -21.73 8.49
N ARG A 526 36.36 -22.40 8.73
CA ARG A 526 36.14 -23.80 8.32
C ARG A 526 36.18 -24.00 6.81
N HIS A 527 35.63 -23.07 6.03
CA HIS A 527 35.63 -23.14 4.56
C HIS A 527 37.04 -23.00 3.99
N PHE A 528 37.80 -21.98 4.39
CA PHE A 528 39.14 -21.74 3.83
C PHE A 528 40.17 -22.79 4.31
N ASN A 529 40.03 -23.30 5.54
CA ASN A 529 40.96 -24.29 6.10
C ASN A 529 40.54 -25.76 5.86
N ALA A 530 39.50 -26.02 5.06
CA ALA A 530 39.01 -27.38 4.84
C ALA A 530 40.09 -28.28 4.16
N PRO A 531 40.29 -29.53 4.61
CA PRO A 531 41.18 -30.48 3.94
C PRO A 531 40.58 -31.00 2.62
N SER A 532 41.42 -31.56 1.74
CA SER A 532 41.04 -31.92 0.35
C SER A 532 39.80 -32.81 0.22
N HIS A 533 39.62 -33.80 1.11
CA HIS A 533 38.45 -34.69 1.11
C HIS A 533 37.15 -33.97 1.48
N ILE A 534 37.21 -32.90 2.28
CA ILE A 534 36.06 -32.02 2.58
C ILE A 534 35.81 -31.06 1.41
N ARG A 535 36.87 -30.48 0.83
CA ARG A 535 36.74 -29.61 -0.37
C ARG A 535 36.08 -30.36 -1.52
N ARG A 536 36.38 -31.64 -1.70
CA ARG A 536 35.70 -32.52 -2.66
C ARG A 536 34.19 -32.57 -2.43
N LYS A 537 33.71 -32.63 -1.18
CA LYS A 537 32.27 -32.63 -0.87
C LYS A 537 31.64 -31.26 -1.12
N ILE A 538 32.33 -30.18 -0.73
CA ILE A 538 31.88 -28.79 -0.92
C ILE A 538 31.76 -28.46 -2.41
N MET A 539 32.71 -28.91 -3.22
CA MET A 539 32.72 -28.76 -4.69
C MET A 539 31.78 -29.76 -5.37
N SER A 540 30.50 -29.73 -4.98
CA SER A 540 29.44 -30.50 -5.64
C SER A 540 28.66 -29.60 -6.60
N SER A 541 28.25 -30.18 -7.73
CA SER A 541 27.42 -29.49 -8.73
C SER A 541 26.06 -30.19 -8.88
N PRO A 542 24.98 -29.43 -9.16
CA PRO A 542 23.67 -29.99 -9.46
C PRO A 542 23.71 -30.87 -10.72
N LEU A 543 22.95 -31.98 -10.69
CA LEU A 543 22.70 -32.80 -11.89
C LEU A 543 21.61 -32.16 -12.77
N SER A 544 21.60 -32.46 -14.08
CA SER A 544 20.53 -32.13 -15.02
C SER A 544 19.20 -32.79 -14.61
N LYS A 545 18.07 -32.29 -15.14
CA LYS A 545 16.73 -32.83 -14.80
C LYS A 545 16.64 -34.34 -15.09
N GLU A 546 17.14 -34.75 -16.26
CA GLU A 546 17.19 -36.15 -16.69
C GLU A 546 18.02 -37.03 -15.73
N LEU A 547 19.23 -36.60 -15.37
CA LEU A 547 20.09 -37.35 -14.45
C LEU A 547 19.52 -37.41 -13.03
N ARG A 548 18.80 -36.37 -12.59
CA ARG A 548 18.12 -36.37 -11.28
C ARG A 548 16.99 -37.39 -11.25
N GLN A 549 16.24 -37.52 -12.33
CA GLN A 549 15.17 -38.49 -12.44
C GLN A 549 15.73 -39.92 -12.49
N LYS A 550 16.78 -40.13 -13.29
CA LYS A 550 17.44 -41.44 -13.46
C LYS A 550 18.08 -41.98 -12.18
N TYR A 551 18.79 -41.14 -11.42
CA TYR A 551 19.54 -41.59 -10.24
C TYR A 551 18.91 -41.18 -8.90
N ASN A 552 17.81 -40.43 -8.90
CA ASN A 552 17.17 -39.85 -7.71
C ASN A 552 18.09 -38.99 -6.81
N VAL A 553 19.21 -38.49 -7.36
CA VAL A 553 20.21 -37.67 -6.63
C VAL A 553 20.19 -36.22 -7.15
N ARG A 554 20.23 -35.23 -6.25
CA ARG A 554 20.19 -33.80 -6.63
C ARG A 554 21.53 -33.24 -7.11
N SER A 555 22.63 -33.65 -6.47
CA SER A 555 23.98 -33.14 -6.74
C SER A 555 25.07 -34.16 -6.38
N VAL A 556 26.21 -34.06 -7.04
CA VAL A 556 27.38 -34.91 -6.80
C VAL A 556 28.68 -34.10 -6.87
N PRO A 557 29.74 -34.51 -6.15
CA PRO A 557 31.08 -33.94 -6.32
C PRO A 557 31.53 -33.97 -7.78
N ILE A 558 31.96 -32.82 -8.29
CA ILE A 558 32.43 -32.70 -9.68
C ILE A 558 33.80 -33.38 -9.86
N ARG A 559 34.00 -34.04 -11.00
CA ARG A 559 35.26 -34.72 -11.35
C ARG A 559 35.76 -34.29 -12.73
N LYS A 560 37.03 -34.60 -12.98
CA LYS A 560 37.61 -34.55 -14.33
C LYS A 560 36.79 -35.46 -15.25
N ASP A 561 36.60 -35.01 -16.48
CA ASP A 561 35.84 -35.65 -17.55
C ASP A 561 34.30 -35.67 -17.38
N ASP A 562 33.74 -34.99 -16.38
CA ASP A 562 32.30 -34.72 -16.38
C ASP A 562 31.96 -33.68 -17.47
N GLU A 563 30.82 -33.85 -18.13
CA GLU A 563 30.29 -32.83 -19.03
C GLU A 563 29.37 -31.88 -18.25
N VAL A 564 29.61 -30.59 -18.40
CA VAL A 564 28.90 -29.55 -17.65
C VAL A 564 28.44 -28.40 -18.54
N GLN A 565 27.34 -27.79 -18.15
CA GLN A 565 26.82 -26.56 -18.73
C GLN A 565 26.89 -25.43 -17.72
N VAL A 566 27.41 -24.27 -18.13
CA VAL A 566 27.48 -23.08 -17.29
C VAL A 566 26.11 -22.39 -17.29
N VAL A 567 25.49 -22.30 -16.11
CA VAL A 567 24.12 -21.75 -15.95
C VAL A 567 24.10 -20.33 -15.38
N ARG A 568 25.21 -19.85 -14.81
CA ARG A 568 25.31 -18.54 -14.14
C ARG A 568 26.67 -17.88 -14.35
N GLY A 569 26.68 -16.57 -14.56
CA GLY A 569 27.89 -15.75 -14.77
C GLY A 569 28.13 -15.38 -16.23
N HIS A 570 29.26 -14.71 -16.50
CA HIS A 570 29.62 -14.18 -17.83
C HIS A 570 29.66 -15.23 -18.94
N TYR A 571 30.01 -16.49 -18.62
CA TYR A 571 30.10 -17.59 -19.57
C TYR A 571 28.81 -18.43 -19.64
N LYS A 572 27.67 -17.87 -19.20
CA LYS A 572 26.36 -18.54 -19.26
C LYS A 572 25.93 -18.72 -20.72
N GLY A 573 25.38 -19.89 -21.05
CA GLY A 573 24.81 -20.15 -22.38
C GLY A 573 25.82 -20.68 -23.41
N GLN A 574 27.10 -20.79 -23.06
CA GLN A 574 28.05 -21.56 -23.87
C GLN A 574 27.64 -23.04 -23.94
N GLN A 575 27.97 -23.69 -25.05
CA GLN A 575 27.72 -25.12 -25.26
C GLN A 575 28.34 -25.98 -24.14
N ILE A 576 27.79 -27.18 -23.95
CA ILE A 576 28.27 -28.16 -22.98
C ILE A 576 29.79 -28.37 -23.17
N GLY A 577 30.53 -28.30 -22.07
CA GLY A 577 31.98 -28.45 -22.06
C GLY A 577 32.43 -29.51 -21.09
N LYS A 578 33.53 -30.19 -21.41
CA LYS A 578 34.14 -31.21 -20.56
C LYS A 578 35.02 -30.57 -19.49
N VAL A 579 34.97 -31.09 -18.27
CA VAL A 579 35.81 -30.63 -17.16
C VAL A 579 37.23 -31.18 -17.35
N VAL A 580 38.19 -30.29 -17.62
CA VAL A 580 39.60 -30.61 -17.82
C VAL A 580 40.29 -30.89 -16.49
N GLN A 581 40.04 -30.04 -15.49
CA GLN A 581 40.69 -30.13 -14.19
C GLN A 581 39.80 -29.56 -13.08
N VAL A 582 39.82 -30.22 -11.92
CA VAL A 582 39.15 -29.75 -10.70
C VAL A 582 40.20 -29.25 -9.73
N TYR A 583 40.35 -27.94 -9.62
CA TYR A 583 41.37 -27.33 -8.78
C TYR A 583 40.84 -27.03 -7.37
N ARG A 584 40.91 -28.06 -6.51
CA ARG A 584 40.39 -28.04 -5.13
C ARG A 584 41.09 -27.01 -4.22
N LYS A 585 42.31 -26.57 -4.54
CA LYS A 585 43.01 -25.56 -3.72
C LYS A 585 42.30 -24.20 -3.77
N LYS A 586 41.77 -23.83 -4.94
CA LYS A 586 41.10 -22.54 -5.21
C LYS A 586 39.58 -22.62 -5.37
N TYR A 587 38.97 -23.78 -5.13
CA TYR A 587 37.52 -24.01 -5.32
C TYR A 587 37.01 -23.74 -6.76
N ILE A 588 37.84 -23.97 -7.77
CA ILE A 588 37.49 -23.74 -9.18
C ILE A 588 37.63 -25.00 -10.04
N ILE A 589 36.92 -25.03 -11.15
CA ILE A 589 37.03 -26.00 -12.23
C ILE A 589 37.47 -25.29 -13.52
N TYR A 590 38.22 -25.99 -14.35
CA TYR A 590 38.52 -25.59 -15.72
C TYR A 590 37.70 -26.42 -16.69
N ILE A 591 37.08 -25.74 -17.64
CA ILE A 591 36.23 -26.32 -18.68
C ILE A 591 36.93 -26.08 -20.01
N GLU A 592 37.03 -27.10 -20.85
CA GLU A 592 37.82 -27.12 -22.09
C GLU A 592 37.54 -25.92 -23.00
N ARG A 593 36.26 -25.60 -23.19
CA ARG A 593 35.76 -24.54 -24.07
C ARG A 593 35.73 -23.15 -23.41
N VAL A 594 36.19 -23.02 -22.16
CA VAL A 594 36.17 -21.75 -21.42
C VAL A 594 37.61 -21.26 -21.19
N GLN A 595 38.09 -20.50 -22.15
CA GLN A 595 39.44 -19.94 -22.17
C GLN A 595 39.39 -18.42 -22.39
N ARG A 596 40.44 -17.73 -21.96
CA ARG A 596 40.67 -16.31 -22.21
C ARG A 596 42.10 -16.13 -22.72
N GLU A 597 42.26 -15.30 -23.74
CA GLU A 597 43.58 -14.88 -24.24
C GLU A 597 44.18 -13.82 -23.30
N LYS A 598 45.46 -14.01 -22.99
CA LYS A 598 46.28 -13.01 -22.29
C LYS A 598 46.91 -12.05 -23.30
N ALA A 599 47.38 -10.90 -22.83
CA ALA A 599 48.06 -9.90 -23.67
C ALA A 599 49.31 -10.42 -24.41
N ASN A 600 49.87 -11.55 -23.96
CA ASN A 600 51.00 -12.23 -24.59
C ASN A 600 50.58 -13.30 -25.62
N GLY A 601 49.32 -13.31 -26.08
CA GLY A 601 48.80 -14.26 -27.08
C GLY A 601 48.55 -15.69 -26.58
N THR A 602 48.91 -16.02 -25.33
CA THR A 602 48.67 -17.36 -24.77
C THR A 602 47.23 -17.50 -24.25
N THR A 603 46.58 -18.63 -24.54
CA THR A 603 45.24 -18.96 -24.01
C THR A 603 45.33 -19.60 -22.63
N VAL A 604 44.50 -19.15 -21.69
CA VAL A 604 44.43 -19.71 -20.34
C VAL A 604 42.99 -20.02 -19.95
N HIS A 605 42.78 -21.17 -19.32
CA HIS A 605 41.48 -21.58 -18.82
C HIS A 605 40.96 -20.64 -17.74
N VAL A 606 39.67 -20.29 -17.84
CA VAL A 606 39.00 -19.45 -16.85
C VAL A 606 38.46 -20.32 -15.72
N GLY A 607 38.81 -19.96 -14.47
CA GLY A 607 38.34 -20.67 -13.29
C GLY A 607 36.86 -20.43 -13.01
N ILE A 608 36.04 -21.48 -13.07
CA ILE A 608 34.60 -21.40 -12.76
C ILE A 608 34.32 -22.09 -11.43
N HIS A 609 33.43 -21.54 -10.62
CA HIS A 609 33.01 -22.20 -9.37
C HIS A 609 31.98 -23.32 -9.67
N PRO A 610 32.09 -24.53 -9.09
CA PRO A 610 31.18 -25.66 -9.34
C PRO A 610 29.68 -25.37 -9.14
N SER A 611 29.31 -24.41 -8.29
CA SER A 611 27.91 -24.02 -8.08
C SER A 611 27.27 -23.27 -9.25
N LYS A 612 28.08 -22.78 -10.20
CA LYS A 612 27.62 -22.07 -11.41
C LYS A 612 27.38 -23.00 -12.60
N VAL A 613 27.61 -24.31 -12.44
CA VAL A 613 27.46 -25.30 -13.50
C VAL A 613 26.46 -26.40 -13.14
N VAL A 614 25.88 -27.00 -14.17
CA VAL A 614 25.02 -28.19 -14.08
C VAL A 614 25.72 -29.33 -14.81
N ILE A 615 25.81 -30.52 -14.19
CA ILE A 615 26.37 -31.71 -14.84
C ILE A 615 25.31 -32.30 -15.76
N THR A 616 25.64 -32.41 -17.05
CA THR A 616 24.78 -32.96 -18.10
C THR A 616 25.08 -34.42 -18.36
N ARG A 617 26.36 -34.83 -18.31
CA ARG A 617 26.78 -36.24 -18.37
C ARG A 617 27.84 -36.54 -17.32
N LEU A 618 27.71 -37.72 -16.69
CA LEU A 618 28.59 -38.17 -15.62
C LEU A 618 29.64 -39.14 -16.14
N LYS A 619 30.90 -38.97 -15.75
CA LYS A 619 31.88 -40.07 -15.83
C LYS A 619 31.57 -41.09 -14.75
N LEU A 620 31.15 -42.29 -15.17
CA LEU A 620 30.73 -43.39 -14.29
C LEU A 620 31.88 -44.37 -14.03
N ASP A 621 32.37 -44.40 -12.80
CA ASP A 621 33.30 -45.41 -12.28
C ASP A 621 32.61 -46.26 -11.19
N LYS A 622 33.22 -47.38 -10.76
CA LYS A 622 32.73 -48.22 -9.64
C LYS A 622 32.40 -47.38 -8.39
N ASP A 623 33.29 -46.46 -8.01
CA ASP A 623 33.07 -45.54 -6.88
C ASP A 623 31.96 -44.51 -7.11
N ARG A 624 31.77 -44.08 -8.36
CA ARG A 624 30.75 -43.09 -8.72
C ARG A 624 29.36 -43.71 -8.55
N LYS A 625 29.19 -44.96 -9.00
CA LYS A 625 27.96 -45.74 -8.84
C LYS A 625 27.60 -45.94 -7.37
N LYS A 626 28.56 -46.39 -6.54
CA LYS A 626 28.39 -46.51 -5.07
C LYS A 626 27.95 -45.19 -4.40
N ILE A 627 28.47 -44.05 -4.84
CA ILE A 627 28.05 -42.73 -4.30
C ILE A 627 26.61 -42.40 -4.68
N LEU A 628 26.20 -42.70 -5.92
CA LEU A 628 24.85 -42.45 -6.40
C LEU A 628 23.84 -43.33 -5.66
N GLU A 629 24.11 -44.63 -5.55
CA GLU A 629 23.27 -45.60 -4.82
C GLU A 629 23.10 -45.21 -3.35
N ARG A 630 24.20 -44.91 -2.65
CA ARG A 630 24.14 -44.48 -1.23
C ARG A 630 23.32 -43.21 -1.05
N LYS A 631 23.46 -42.23 -1.95
CA LYS A 631 22.70 -40.97 -1.89
C LYS A 631 21.22 -41.19 -2.22
N ALA A 632 20.91 -42.06 -3.17
CA ALA A 632 19.53 -42.41 -3.50
C ALA A 632 18.81 -43.07 -2.31
N LYS A 633 19.47 -44.03 -1.64
CA LYS A 633 18.94 -44.72 -0.44
C LYS A 633 18.66 -43.73 0.71
N SER A 634 19.62 -42.87 1.05
CA SER A 634 19.44 -41.85 2.10
C SER A 634 18.25 -40.90 1.87
N ARG A 635 17.82 -40.74 0.61
CA ARG A 635 16.69 -39.88 0.25
C ARG A 635 15.35 -40.62 0.31
N GLN A 636 15.34 -41.94 0.09
CA GLN A 636 14.17 -42.79 0.34
C GLN A 636 13.90 -42.88 1.84
N ASP A 637 14.91 -43.19 2.66
CA ASP A 637 14.80 -43.27 4.12
C ASP A 637 14.34 -41.93 4.75
N GLY A 638 14.73 -40.79 4.16
CA GLY A 638 14.30 -39.46 4.58
C GLY A 638 12.85 -39.10 4.22
N LYS A 639 12.21 -39.82 3.28
CA LYS A 639 10.78 -39.64 2.96
C LYS A 639 9.87 -40.38 3.94
N GLU A 640 10.31 -41.50 4.52
CA GLU A 640 9.52 -42.28 5.48
C GLU A 640 9.46 -41.61 6.86
N LYS A 641 10.54 -41.00 7.33
CA LYS A 641 10.57 -40.27 8.62
C LYS A 641 9.72 -38.98 8.68
N GLY A 642 9.00 -38.64 7.60
CA GLY A 642 8.17 -37.44 7.49
C GLY A 642 6.65 -37.71 7.44
N LYS A 643 6.22 -38.97 7.41
CA LYS A 643 4.79 -39.34 7.43
C LYS A 643 4.54 -40.28 8.59
N TYR A 644 4.11 -39.73 9.73
CA TYR A 644 3.42 -40.53 10.74
C TYR A 644 1.99 -40.75 10.23
N LYS A 645 1.51 -42.00 10.22
CA LYS A 645 0.10 -42.33 9.98
C LYS A 645 -0.66 -42.18 11.30
N GLU A 646 -1.95 -41.84 11.25
CA GLU A 646 -2.80 -41.59 12.44
C GLU A 646 -2.73 -42.70 13.49
N GLU A 647 -2.68 -43.97 13.08
CA GLU A 647 -2.52 -45.13 13.99
C GLU A 647 -1.24 -45.10 14.85
N THR A 648 -0.19 -44.38 14.44
CA THR A 648 1.06 -44.28 15.21
C THR A 648 1.00 -43.19 16.27
N ILE A 649 0.02 -42.29 16.19
CA ILE A 649 -0.18 -41.16 17.10
C ILE A 649 -1.02 -41.60 18.31
N GLU A 650 -2.04 -42.44 18.10
CA GLU A 650 -2.89 -42.99 19.17
C GLU A 650 -2.09 -43.84 20.16
N LYS A 651 -1.16 -44.68 19.68
CA LYS A 651 -0.30 -45.53 20.55
C LYS A 651 0.76 -44.78 21.37
N MET A 652 0.89 -43.46 21.19
CA MET A 652 1.82 -42.64 21.97
C MET A 652 1.11 -41.77 23.01
N GLN A 653 -0.23 -41.84 23.10
CA GLN A 653 -1.05 -41.10 24.06
C GLN A 653 -1.69 -41.98 25.15
N GLU A 654 -1.57 -43.30 25.04
CA GLU A 654 -1.59 -44.24 26.18
C GLU A 654 -0.18 -44.38 26.77
#